data_AF-A0A6A2V6X6-F1
#
_entry.id   AF-A0A6A2V6X6-F1
#
_cell.length_a   1.000
_cell.length_b   1.000
_cell.length_c   1.000
_cell.angle_alpha   90.00
_cell.angle_beta   90.00
_cell.angle_gamma   90.00
#
_symmetry.space_group_name_H-M   'P 1'
#
loop_
_entity.id
_entity.type
_entity.pdbx_description
1 polymer ?
#
loop_
_entity_poly.entity_id
_entity_poly.type
_entity_poly.pdbx_seq_one_letter_code
_entity_poly.pdbx_strand_id
1 'polypeptide(L)'
;MAIQRFKTAACKTLGVAVCTAMVLGAGALTLPVTAQAGDSNSTSPGSSASNVTASTAASWVNSDVQVIAFQQTWNTIAKECKDTYGPEGVGYVEVSPPQESIKGSSWSTSYQPVSYKLDSKLGTEAEFKNMITVCKAQGVGIIADVVMNNTASPDNKGTFTGTNGSEYTPDAGSFPGFATSTYPDGLTAADFHTCTKQIADYKNQEEVQQCRLLGMLDFDSESEKVQDIEADYMARMYSYGVLGFRIDAAKHINTDSLHALKAKLAQKIGKNASDIYWIQEVIGNASEAAGIQPPHYTQNGTVTEFGFKSEMSQAFNNNVTSLKDLAKRLSGDLSSNDANVFVTNWDTERDNGTITYKDSGKYQLANAFMLAYGYGTPRLMSGYKFDNRDAGAPGATDTTVPDVDMNKACSTNTGDWNCEQRWTSTRGMIAFHKYVGDTATSPVKDWQSNGNDSIAFSRGTKGFLALNNGTKALDVTYDTTLPDGEYCNVFSTQDCSQTVTVSGGKVKTTIPARSAIALYGGATKASHPAASATTDPSDPKVEIKDEAVKPTDTTLTVYYKNDNGYKQPYIHYGVGETWTDVPGKAMTYDKTSGYWKYTIETGGNAVQYVFNDGSNSWDNPNGGGNYEAAKGIVQQTVTDHASTVGSPKTYRQDGKTRLVVHYKAPAGDEARALWVWGSNSNTSASLDGQQIEFSGTDCWGEVANITFDGTYTDFGVIVKGKDDWHKVGQNDRNVKVAADGTAEIWVDGTASDLEQTLTVAPADYVSSCKGYDVNITVHYYRDDGLYFNAGDTTNKTPQWDLWTWSGAGSVNSQQSLTSHDDWGEISTWTLKNYKYPTDTSSGASGIGLLRRYGGDAWIKEPDGGDHFIPADSLVFDSATKTGKAEVWLVAGDPTVYTAQPSLTVSVRSAEIADAKKISVELSGEPSDDVTATVVDANGKTVEVADVKADKATVTVTTKDALAVDGAYTVTISNDKGDKIGSATAVAGAIVRTDDFDKTYAYDGDDLGATWTKTKTTFKVWAPTAIGVDLVVYKSDTSADAEQAYTSPMTKGDKGVWSVPIDGDLKDTAYQYRLTFADGTVNYSPDPYATAAVVNGKRSVVLSDAEKSIKFLIKVMITRDKQPNTKLNGC
;
A
#
# COMPACT_ATOMS: atom_id res chain seq x y z
N MET A 1 -5.65 -31.93 -7.40
CA MET A 1 -4.66 -32.76 -8.10
C MET A 1 -4.94 -32.76 -9.59
N ALA A 2 -4.15 -32.02 -10.37
CA ALA A 2 -4.01 -32.15 -11.83
C ALA A 2 -2.70 -31.48 -12.30
N ILE A 3 -1.68 -31.50 -11.44
CA ILE A 3 -0.34 -30.98 -11.74
C ILE A 3 0.67 -31.95 -11.13
N GLN A 4 0.82 -33.15 -11.69
CA GLN A 4 2.02 -33.99 -11.44
C GLN A 4 2.21 -35.19 -12.40
N ARG A 5 1.56 -35.22 -13.57
CA ARG A 5 1.79 -36.27 -14.60
C ARG A 5 2.15 -35.75 -16.00
N PHE A 6 2.84 -34.61 -16.08
CA PHE A 6 3.38 -34.07 -17.35
C PHE A 6 4.84 -33.59 -17.23
N LYS A 7 5.68 -34.39 -16.58
CA LYS A 7 7.14 -34.31 -16.76
C LYS A 7 7.66 -35.74 -16.78
N THR A 8 8.47 -36.07 -17.79
CA THR A 8 9.11 -37.38 -18.06
C THR A 8 8.37 -38.34 -18.99
N ALA A 9 8.23 -37.96 -20.26
CA ALA A 9 8.49 -38.86 -21.40
C ALA A 9 8.45 -38.06 -22.72
N ALA A 10 9.30 -38.44 -23.67
CA ALA A 10 9.38 -37.95 -25.05
C ALA A 10 10.22 -36.68 -25.31
N CYS A 11 11.53 -36.81 -25.10
CA CYS A 11 12.51 -36.22 -26.01
C CYS A 11 13.34 -37.38 -26.59
N LYS A 12 13.07 -37.76 -27.86
CA LYS A 12 14.04 -38.26 -28.88
C LYS A 12 13.36 -39.07 -29.99
N THR A 13 13.72 -38.68 -31.22
CA THR A 13 13.83 -39.47 -32.47
C THR A 13 12.56 -39.96 -33.19
N LEU A 14 12.24 -39.28 -34.31
CA LEU A 14 12.18 -39.73 -35.72
C LEU A 14 11.40 -38.63 -36.48
N GLY A 15 11.80 -38.01 -37.58
CA GLY A 15 12.72 -38.41 -38.64
C GLY A 15 11.98 -38.35 -40.00
N VAL A 16 12.03 -37.18 -40.65
CA VAL A 16 12.13 -36.92 -42.12
C VAL A 16 11.17 -37.64 -43.11
N ALA A 17 10.41 -36.87 -43.90
CA ALA A 17 10.47 -36.79 -45.39
C ALA A 17 9.16 -36.23 -46.01
N VAL A 18 9.15 -35.03 -46.62
CA VAL A 18 9.25 -34.70 -48.07
C VAL A 18 8.02 -35.04 -48.94
N CYS A 19 7.34 -34.01 -49.48
CA CYS A 19 7.01 -33.76 -50.91
C CYS A 19 5.91 -32.67 -51.03
N THR A 20 6.16 -31.44 -51.48
CA THR A 20 6.35 -30.92 -52.86
C THR A 20 5.05 -30.54 -53.61
N ALA A 21 4.89 -29.21 -53.77
CA ALA A 21 4.43 -28.40 -54.92
C ALA A 21 3.03 -28.55 -55.57
N MET A 22 2.38 -27.39 -55.73
CA MET A 22 1.84 -26.75 -56.97
C MET A 22 1.14 -25.45 -56.50
N VAL A 23 1.52 -24.19 -56.76
CA VAL A 23 1.97 -23.42 -57.94
C VAL A 23 0.85 -23.12 -58.96
N LEU A 24 0.57 -21.81 -59.08
CA LEU A 24 0.05 -20.99 -60.21
C LEU A 24 -1.42 -20.55 -60.29
N GLY A 25 -1.56 -19.25 -60.58
CA GLY A 25 -2.71 -18.58 -61.21
C GLY A 25 -3.04 -17.21 -60.57
N ALA A 26 -2.19 -16.17 -60.70
CA ALA A 26 -2.25 -15.11 -61.72
C ALA A 26 -3.66 -14.47 -61.86
N GLY A 27 -3.90 -13.27 -61.33
CA GLY A 27 -3.90 -11.99 -62.09
C GLY A 27 -5.36 -11.60 -62.43
N ALA A 28 -5.81 -10.35 -62.57
CA ALA A 28 -5.25 -9.02 -62.51
C ALA A 28 -6.44 -8.01 -62.56
N LEU A 29 -6.23 -6.78 -62.06
CA LEU A 29 -6.78 -5.48 -62.52
C LEU A 29 -8.30 -5.30 -62.75
N THR A 30 -8.91 -4.29 -62.09
CA THR A 30 -9.34 -2.99 -62.69
C THR A 30 -9.93 -2.04 -61.64
N LEU A 31 -9.67 -0.73 -61.84
CA LEU A 31 -10.14 0.45 -61.09
C LEU A 31 -11.59 0.87 -61.51
N PRO A 32 -12.05 2.12 -61.28
CA PRO A 32 -13.06 2.51 -60.30
C PRO A 32 -14.39 2.94 -60.96
N VAL A 33 -15.48 3.05 -60.19
CA VAL A 33 -16.70 3.72 -60.67
C VAL A 33 -17.17 4.72 -59.62
N THR A 34 -17.08 5.98 -59.98
CA THR A 34 -17.83 7.10 -59.41
C THR A 34 -19.28 7.04 -59.91
N ALA A 35 -20.24 7.31 -59.02
CA ALA A 35 -21.57 7.74 -59.41
C ALA A 35 -22.16 8.68 -58.35
N GLN A 36 -22.80 9.72 -58.86
CA GLN A 36 -23.21 10.95 -58.22
C GLN A 36 -24.74 11.01 -58.12
N ALA A 37 -25.22 11.62 -57.03
CA ALA A 37 -26.49 12.32 -56.83
C ALA A 37 -27.85 11.62 -57.04
N GLY A 38 -28.70 11.78 -56.01
CA GLY A 38 -30.15 11.62 -56.05
C GLY A 38 -30.76 12.15 -54.75
N ASP A 39 -31.15 13.42 -54.75
CA ASP A 39 -31.86 14.11 -53.66
C ASP A 39 -33.27 13.53 -53.43
N SER A 40 -33.67 13.41 -52.17
CA SER A 40 -35.05 13.67 -51.74
C SER A 40 -35.13 13.95 -50.23
N ASN A 41 -35.54 15.17 -49.91
CA ASN A 41 -35.83 15.72 -48.59
C ASN A 41 -36.77 14.87 -47.72
N SER A 42 -36.41 14.68 -46.44
CA SER A 42 -37.38 14.75 -45.34
C SER A 42 -36.67 15.19 -44.04
N THR A 43 -37.10 16.33 -43.51
CA THR A 43 -36.62 17.02 -42.31
C THR A 43 -37.13 16.39 -41.01
N SER A 44 -36.23 16.16 -40.04
CA SER A 44 -36.44 16.44 -38.60
C SER A 44 -35.11 16.34 -37.83
N PRO A 45 -34.91 17.13 -36.75
CA PRO A 45 -33.57 17.53 -36.28
C PRO A 45 -32.97 16.49 -35.34
N GLY A 46 -31.91 15.82 -35.80
CA GLY A 46 -31.06 14.95 -34.97
C GLY A 46 -29.77 15.68 -34.63
N SER A 47 -29.54 15.87 -33.32
CA SER A 47 -28.32 16.35 -32.70
C SER A 47 -27.08 15.62 -33.22
N SER A 48 -26.29 16.26 -34.06
CA SER A 48 -24.95 15.83 -34.42
C SER A 48 -23.98 16.25 -33.33
N ALA A 49 -23.55 15.30 -32.50
CA ALA A 49 -22.35 15.44 -31.69
C ALA A 49 -21.16 15.59 -32.64
N SER A 50 -20.62 16.80 -32.72
CA SER A 50 -19.38 17.08 -33.44
C SER A 50 -18.22 16.54 -32.60
N ASN A 51 -17.56 15.49 -33.07
CA ASN A 51 -16.29 15.04 -32.53
C ASN A 51 -15.26 16.17 -32.66
N VAL A 52 -14.90 16.81 -31.54
CA VAL A 52 -13.85 17.82 -31.48
C VAL A 52 -12.51 17.08 -31.41
N THR A 53 -11.85 16.89 -32.54
CA THR A 53 -10.46 16.39 -32.59
C THR A 53 -9.49 17.45 -32.07
N ALA A 54 -8.59 17.06 -31.17
CA ALA A 54 -7.44 17.85 -30.76
C ALA A 54 -6.52 18.16 -31.97
N SER A 55 -6.74 19.30 -32.63
CA SER A 55 -5.78 19.89 -33.58
C SER A 55 -5.93 21.41 -33.70
N THR A 56 -5.98 22.12 -32.58
CA THR A 56 -6.11 23.59 -32.56
C THR A 56 -4.85 24.30 -32.08
N ALA A 57 -3.72 23.58 -32.02
CA ALA A 57 -2.42 24.18 -31.78
C ALA A 57 -2.15 25.28 -32.82
N ALA A 58 -1.87 26.50 -32.35
CA ALA A 58 -1.59 27.61 -33.24
C ALA A 58 -0.36 27.27 -34.08
N SER A 59 -0.42 27.43 -35.40
CA SER A 59 0.63 26.93 -36.33
C SER A 59 2.04 27.48 -36.10
N TRP A 60 2.21 28.45 -35.20
CA TRP A 60 3.47 29.07 -34.85
C TRP A 60 4.13 28.47 -33.58
N VAL A 61 3.46 27.59 -32.83
CA VAL A 61 4.04 26.97 -31.63
C VAL A 61 5.06 25.87 -32.01
N ASN A 62 6.10 25.72 -31.18
CA ASN A 62 7.24 24.86 -31.49
C ASN A 62 6.95 23.36 -31.46
N SER A 63 6.05 22.91 -30.59
CA SER A 63 5.64 21.51 -30.36
C SER A 63 4.34 21.47 -29.54
N ASP A 64 3.89 20.29 -29.15
CA ASP A 64 2.81 20.05 -28.20
C ASP A 64 3.30 19.86 -26.74
N VAL A 65 4.61 19.77 -26.51
CA VAL A 65 5.19 19.60 -25.17
C VAL A 65 4.92 20.85 -24.33
N GLN A 66 4.41 20.63 -23.11
CA GLN A 66 4.08 21.70 -22.18
C GLN A 66 4.98 21.65 -20.95
N VAL A 67 5.30 22.82 -20.39
CA VAL A 67 5.98 22.94 -19.10
C VAL A 67 5.10 23.71 -18.12
N ILE A 68 4.88 23.16 -16.94
CA ILE A 68 4.20 23.81 -15.83
C ILE A 68 5.22 24.65 -15.07
N ALA A 69 5.22 25.97 -15.27
CA ALA A 69 6.11 26.90 -14.57
C ALA A 69 5.51 27.30 -13.22
N PHE A 70 5.51 26.36 -12.27
CA PHE A 70 4.77 26.49 -11.02
C PHE A 70 5.35 27.58 -10.12
N GLN A 71 4.51 28.56 -9.75
CA GLN A 71 4.82 29.70 -8.91
C GLN A 71 6.02 30.55 -9.37
N GLN A 72 6.44 30.45 -10.63
CA GLN A 72 7.43 31.35 -11.21
C GLN A 72 6.77 32.70 -11.56
N THR A 73 7.50 33.79 -11.34
CA THR A 73 7.01 35.14 -11.68
C THR A 73 6.96 35.37 -13.19
N TRP A 74 6.17 36.34 -13.64
CA TRP A 74 6.04 36.67 -15.06
C TRP A 74 7.38 37.04 -15.71
N ASN A 75 8.22 37.80 -15.00
CA ASN A 75 9.55 38.19 -15.48
C ASN A 75 10.50 36.98 -15.59
N THR A 76 10.42 36.05 -14.63
CA THR A 76 11.19 34.80 -14.66
C THR A 76 10.81 33.96 -15.88
N ILE A 77 9.51 33.77 -16.12
CA ILE A 77 9.02 33.00 -17.27
C ILE A 77 9.39 33.68 -18.60
N ALA A 78 9.26 35.00 -18.69
CA ALA A 78 9.66 35.74 -19.90
C ALA A 78 11.15 35.55 -20.22
N LYS A 79 12.00 35.49 -19.19
CA LYS A 79 13.43 35.21 -19.35
C LYS A 79 13.67 33.77 -19.79
N GLU A 80 13.05 32.79 -19.12
CA GLU A 80 13.18 31.37 -19.49
C GLU A 80 12.63 31.07 -20.89
N CYS A 81 11.62 31.80 -21.38
CA CYS A 81 11.17 31.66 -22.76
C CYS A 81 12.27 31.94 -23.79
N LYS A 82 13.17 32.90 -23.49
CA LYS A 82 14.34 33.21 -24.33
C LYS A 82 15.51 32.27 -24.09
N ASP A 83 15.79 31.97 -22.82
CA ASP A 83 17.02 31.29 -22.41
C ASP A 83 16.89 29.76 -22.50
N THR A 84 15.68 29.21 -22.32
CA THR A 84 15.43 27.75 -22.22
C THR A 84 14.23 27.31 -23.07
N TYR A 85 13.00 27.69 -22.75
CA TYR A 85 11.80 27.06 -23.33
C TYR A 85 11.74 27.13 -24.86
N GLY A 86 11.98 28.32 -25.43
CA GLY A 86 12.02 28.51 -26.88
C GLY A 86 13.13 27.70 -27.56
N PRO A 87 14.41 27.91 -27.19
CA PRO A 87 15.55 27.17 -27.76
C PRO A 87 15.41 25.64 -27.69
N GLU A 88 14.87 25.10 -26.60
CA GLU A 88 14.70 23.66 -26.40
C GLU A 88 13.46 23.10 -27.12
N GLY A 89 12.60 23.97 -27.66
CA GLY A 89 11.45 23.58 -28.48
C GLY A 89 10.18 23.27 -27.68
N VAL A 90 10.05 23.79 -26.47
CA VAL A 90 8.78 23.76 -25.70
C VAL A 90 7.69 24.48 -26.47
N GLY A 91 6.51 23.86 -26.55
CA GLY A 91 5.35 24.40 -27.22
C GLY A 91 4.57 25.38 -26.37
N TYR A 92 4.34 25.01 -25.10
CA TYR A 92 3.50 25.76 -24.18
C TYR A 92 4.10 25.86 -22.79
N VAL A 93 3.87 26.99 -22.12
CA VAL A 93 4.09 27.15 -20.69
C VAL A 93 2.75 27.36 -20.01
N GLU A 94 2.45 26.49 -19.05
CA GLU A 94 1.36 26.70 -18.11
C GLU A 94 1.84 27.56 -16.95
N VAL A 95 1.13 28.65 -16.71
CA VAL A 95 1.41 29.59 -15.63
C VAL A 95 0.45 29.36 -14.48
N SER A 96 0.94 29.50 -13.24
CA SER A 96 0.09 29.51 -12.04
C SER A 96 -1.00 30.59 -12.09
N PRO A 97 -2.06 30.48 -11.27
CA PRO A 97 -3.23 31.36 -11.36
C PRO A 97 -2.87 32.85 -11.38
N PRO A 98 -3.19 33.60 -12.45
CA PRO A 98 -2.73 34.96 -12.63
C PRO A 98 -3.64 36.01 -11.96
N GLN A 99 -4.78 35.59 -11.41
CA GLN A 99 -5.71 36.47 -10.71
C GLN A 99 -5.25 36.82 -9.28
N GLU A 100 -5.82 37.89 -8.74
CA GLU A 100 -5.65 38.27 -7.33
C GLU A 100 -6.28 37.21 -6.41
N SER A 101 -5.53 36.85 -5.37
CA SER A 101 -5.94 35.84 -4.40
C SER A 101 -5.97 36.38 -2.97
N ILE A 102 -6.36 35.53 -2.02
CA ILE A 102 -6.13 35.79 -0.60
C ILE A 102 -4.63 35.97 -0.32
N LYS A 103 -4.33 36.63 0.80
CA LYS A 103 -2.96 36.78 1.32
C LYS A 103 -2.46 35.48 1.96
N GLY A 104 -1.17 35.24 1.84
CA GLY A 104 -0.45 34.20 2.56
C GLY A 104 0.66 33.57 1.72
N SER A 105 1.72 33.15 2.40
CA SER A 105 2.94 32.63 1.76
C SER A 105 2.81 31.21 1.19
N SER A 106 1.80 30.43 1.58
CA SER A 106 1.57 29.09 1.01
C SER A 106 1.29 29.16 -0.49
N TRP A 107 1.66 28.11 -1.23
CA TRP A 107 1.34 28.02 -2.66
C TRP A 107 -0.18 27.98 -2.90
N SER A 108 -0.92 27.28 -2.02
CA SER A 108 -2.36 27.04 -2.16
C SER A 108 -3.21 28.30 -2.02
N THR A 109 -2.66 29.40 -1.52
CA THR A 109 -3.36 30.69 -1.47
C THR A 109 -3.69 31.21 -2.86
N SER A 110 -2.92 30.85 -3.90
CA SER A 110 -3.22 31.21 -5.30
C SER A 110 -4.55 30.66 -5.80
N TYR A 111 -5.05 29.58 -5.19
CA TYR A 111 -6.26 28.87 -5.60
C TYR A 111 -7.52 29.36 -4.87
N GLN A 112 -7.42 30.50 -4.16
CA GLN A 112 -8.54 31.18 -3.51
C GLN A 112 -8.66 32.60 -4.05
N PRO A 113 -9.32 32.78 -5.21
CA PRO A 113 -9.46 34.09 -5.83
C PRO A 113 -10.37 35.00 -5.01
N VAL A 114 -10.05 36.29 -5.03
CA VAL A 114 -10.84 37.36 -4.38
C VAL A 114 -11.20 38.49 -5.35
N SER A 115 -10.55 38.51 -6.51
CA SER A 115 -10.92 39.32 -7.65
C SER A 115 -10.37 38.66 -8.92
N TYR A 116 -10.90 39.04 -10.08
CA TYR A 116 -10.28 38.69 -11.36
C TYR A 116 -9.30 39.76 -11.86
N LYS A 117 -8.77 40.66 -11.02
CA LYS A 117 -7.63 41.51 -11.43
C LYS A 117 -6.40 40.67 -11.70
N LEU A 118 -5.53 41.09 -12.62
CA LEU A 118 -4.35 40.32 -13.07
C LEU A 118 -3.03 40.75 -12.40
N ASP A 119 -3.10 41.58 -11.35
CA ASP A 119 -1.98 41.77 -10.44
C ASP A 119 -2.10 40.72 -9.33
N SER A 120 -1.22 39.74 -9.37
CA SER A 120 -1.17 38.63 -8.42
C SER A 120 0.12 38.67 -7.63
N LYS A 121 0.31 37.69 -6.74
CA LYS A 121 1.59 37.50 -6.05
C LYS A 121 2.76 37.22 -7.00
N LEU A 122 2.50 36.88 -8.27
CA LEU A 122 3.52 36.52 -9.27
C LEU A 122 3.94 37.70 -10.17
N GLY A 123 3.31 38.87 -9.99
CA GLY A 123 3.62 40.09 -10.73
C GLY A 123 2.37 40.83 -11.19
N THR A 124 2.62 41.98 -11.81
CA THR A 124 1.60 42.91 -12.31
C THR A 124 0.99 42.45 -13.64
N GLU A 125 -0.17 43.00 -14.00
CA GLU A 125 -0.80 42.73 -15.29
C GLU A 125 0.09 43.16 -16.48
N ALA A 126 0.89 44.22 -16.30
CA ALA A 126 1.83 44.69 -17.32
C ALA A 126 2.96 43.68 -17.58
N GLU A 127 3.49 43.08 -16.51
CA GLU A 127 4.51 42.03 -16.59
C GLU A 127 3.93 40.75 -17.21
N PHE A 128 2.69 40.39 -16.88
CA PHE A 128 1.97 39.27 -17.50
C PHE A 128 1.84 39.44 -19.03
N LYS A 129 1.42 40.63 -19.50
CA LYS A 129 1.36 40.96 -20.95
C LYS A 129 2.72 40.89 -21.63
N ASN A 130 3.75 41.39 -20.95
CA ASN A 130 5.12 41.37 -21.47
C ASN A 130 5.61 39.92 -21.61
N MET A 131 5.37 39.07 -20.61
CA MET A 131 5.71 37.65 -20.64
C MET A 131 5.07 36.92 -21.83
N ILE A 132 3.76 37.12 -22.07
CA ILE A 132 3.07 36.54 -23.24
C ILE A 132 3.72 37.00 -24.55
N THR A 133 4.02 38.30 -24.67
CA THR A 133 4.64 38.88 -25.87
C THR A 133 6.03 38.28 -26.13
N VAL A 134 6.83 38.17 -25.08
CA VAL A 134 8.18 37.60 -25.15
C VAL A 134 8.14 36.12 -25.51
N CYS A 135 7.31 35.32 -24.84
CA CYS A 135 7.19 33.89 -25.11
C CYS A 135 6.70 33.60 -26.52
N LYS A 136 5.70 34.37 -27.00
CA LYS A 136 5.23 34.27 -28.38
C LYS A 136 6.34 34.53 -29.40
N ALA A 137 7.21 35.50 -29.15
CA ALA A 137 8.35 35.78 -30.03
C ALA A 137 9.38 34.63 -30.09
N GLN A 138 9.34 33.71 -29.12
CA GLN A 138 10.18 32.52 -29.06
C GLN A 138 9.44 31.24 -29.50
N GLY A 139 8.22 31.36 -30.03
CA GLY A 139 7.42 30.21 -30.45
C GLY A 139 6.77 29.42 -29.29
N VAL A 140 6.67 30.04 -28.11
CA VAL A 140 6.10 29.44 -26.89
C VAL A 140 4.73 30.05 -26.59
N GLY A 141 3.70 29.22 -26.56
CA GLY A 141 2.33 29.61 -26.17
C GLY A 141 2.15 29.67 -24.65
N ILE A 142 1.21 30.48 -24.17
CA ILE A 142 0.86 30.54 -22.75
C ILE A 142 -0.50 29.87 -22.52
N ILE A 143 -0.54 29.00 -21.51
CA ILE A 143 -1.74 28.41 -20.93
C ILE A 143 -1.91 29.01 -19.53
N ALA A 144 -3.04 29.65 -19.26
CA ALA A 144 -3.31 30.21 -17.94
C ALA A 144 -4.08 29.20 -17.08
N ASP A 145 -3.58 28.90 -15.88
CA ASP A 145 -4.35 28.21 -14.84
C ASP A 145 -5.45 29.15 -14.31
N VAL A 146 -6.70 28.74 -14.34
CA VAL A 146 -7.86 29.58 -13.97
C VAL A 146 -8.75 28.88 -12.96
N VAL A 147 -9.09 29.59 -11.89
CA VAL A 147 -9.92 29.08 -10.78
C VAL A 147 -11.36 29.54 -10.97
N MET A 148 -12.18 28.66 -11.55
CA MET A 148 -13.57 28.91 -11.94
C MET A 148 -14.58 28.14 -11.06
N ASN A 149 -14.10 27.42 -10.04
CA ASN A 149 -14.97 26.66 -9.15
C ASN A 149 -15.37 27.46 -7.90
N ASN A 150 -14.39 28.16 -7.31
CA ASN A 150 -14.52 28.69 -5.96
C ASN A 150 -13.81 30.02 -5.73
N THR A 151 -14.09 30.62 -4.57
CA THR A 151 -13.37 31.79 -4.01
C THR A 151 -12.70 31.45 -2.67
N ALA A 152 -12.42 32.47 -1.85
CA ALA A 152 -11.98 32.31 -0.47
C ALA A 152 -13.00 31.57 0.43
N SER A 153 -12.49 30.87 1.44
CA SER A 153 -13.32 30.18 2.45
C SER A 153 -14.10 31.15 3.36
N PRO A 154 -15.38 30.87 3.67
CA PRO A 154 -16.22 31.65 4.57
C PRO A 154 -15.95 31.35 6.06
N ASP A 155 -15.04 30.44 6.40
CA ASP A 155 -14.69 30.16 7.81
C ASP A 155 -13.98 31.36 8.48
N ASN A 156 -13.32 32.18 7.68
CA ASN A 156 -12.75 33.45 8.10
C ASN A 156 -13.85 34.52 8.12
N LYS A 157 -14.25 34.97 9.32
CA LYS A 157 -15.31 35.99 9.48
C LYS A 157 -14.76 37.40 9.39
N GLY A 158 -15.40 38.26 8.61
CA GLY A 158 -15.07 39.68 8.50
C GLY A 158 -14.62 40.12 7.11
N THR A 159 -14.23 41.40 7.00
CA THR A 159 -13.73 41.97 5.74
C THR A 159 -12.22 41.90 5.68
N PHE A 160 -11.70 41.36 4.57
CA PHE A 160 -10.28 41.16 4.31
C PHE A 160 -9.88 41.86 3.01
N THR A 161 -8.58 41.86 2.73
CA THR A 161 -8.02 42.41 1.48
C THR A 161 -7.15 41.37 0.79
N GLY A 162 -7.31 41.26 -0.53
CA GLY A 162 -6.48 40.42 -1.39
C GLY A 162 -5.05 40.91 -1.55
N THR A 163 -4.25 40.17 -2.31
CA THR A 163 -2.85 40.51 -2.58
C THR A 163 -2.68 41.86 -3.30
N ASN A 164 -3.69 42.33 -4.03
CA ASN A 164 -3.74 43.62 -4.73
C ASN A 164 -4.79 44.58 -4.13
N GLY A 165 -5.17 44.35 -2.87
CA GLY A 165 -6.01 45.27 -2.09
C GLY A 165 -7.51 45.22 -2.38
N SER A 166 -8.02 44.28 -3.18
CA SER A 166 -9.48 44.12 -3.32
C SER A 166 -10.09 43.66 -2.01
N GLU A 167 -11.13 44.36 -1.55
CA GLU A 167 -11.88 43.96 -0.36
C GLU A 167 -12.78 42.76 -0.66
N TYR A 168 -12.92 41.87 0.31
CA TYR A 168 -13.87 40.76 0.27
C TYR A 168 -14.35 40.39 1.67
N THR A 169 -15.58 39.90 1.78
CA THR A 169 -16.21 39.45 3.04
C THR A 169 -16.80 38.06 2.78
N PRO A 170 -16.01 36.99 2.98
CA PRO A 170 -16.38 35.66 2.48
C PRO A 170 -17.53 35.05 3.29
N ASP A 171 -17.65 35.33 4.59
CA ASP A 171 -18.79 34.87 5.40
C ASP A 171 -20.13 35.51 4.98
N ALA A 172 -20.08 36.69 4.35
CA ALA A 172 -21.23 37.35 3.74
C ALA A 172 -21.39 37.06 2.24
N GLY A 173 -20.49 36.28 1.63
CA GLY A 173 -20.46 36.03 0.18
C GLY A 173 -20.27 37.30 -0.66
N SER A 174 -19.56 38.32 -0.17
CA SER A 174 -19.38 39.60 -0.86
C SER A 174 -17.98 39.73 -1.44
N PHE A 175 -17.88 39.85 -2.77
CA PHE A 175 -16.60 40.04 -3.47
C PHE A 175 -16.72 41.13 -4.56
N PRO A 176 -16.69 42.42 -4.17
CA PRO A 176 -16.72 43.55 -5.12
C PRO A 176 -15.56 43.56 -6.12
N GLY A 177 -14.46 42.87 -5.82
CA GLY A 177 -13.30 42.75 -6.71
C GLY A 177 -13.63 42.10 -8.08
N PHE A 178 -14.73 41.35 -8.17
CA PHE A 178 -15.19 40.72 -9.43
C PHE A 178 -16.06 41.64 -10.29
N ALA A 179 -16.22 42.92 -9.92
CA ALA A 179 -17.05 43.85 -10.65
C ALA A 179 -16.61 44.01 -12.11
N THR A 180 -17.59 43.97 -13.02
CA THR A 180 -17.43 44.29 -14.44
C THR A 180 -18.26 45.53 -14.79
N SER A 181 -18.15 46.04 -16.02
CA SER A 181 -19.03 47.11 -16.48
C SER A 181 -20.51 46.72 -16.46
N THR A 182 -20.80 45.43 -16.62
CA THR A 182 -22.16 44.86 -16.61
C THR A 182 -22.64 44.57 -15.18
N TYR A 183 -21.75 44.13 -14.30
CA TYR A 183 -22.05 43.77 -12.91
C TYR A 183 -21.20 44.62 -11.95
N PRO A 184 -21.62 45.87 -11.65
CA PRO A 184 -20.81 46.80 -10.86
C PRO A 184 -20.64 46.39 -9.39
N ASP A 185 -21.52 45.54 -8.87
CA ASP A 185 -21.46 45.05 -7.48
C ASP A 185 -20.52 43.84 -7.32
N GLY A 186 -19.98 43.30 -8.43
CA GLY A 186 -19.22 42.05 -8.41
C GLY A 186 -20.07 40.85 -7.98
N LEU A 187 -19.50 39.95 -7.20
CA LEU A 187 -20.19 38.77 -6.69
C LEU A 187 -20.79 39.02 -5.31
N THR A 188 -21.98 38.48 -5.11
CA THR A 188 -22.79 38.57 -3.90
C THR A 188 -23.21 37.18 -3.45
N ALA A 189 -23.80 37.06 -2.25
CA ALA A 189 -24.23 35.77 -1.71
C ALA A 189 -25.18 34.97 -2.62
N ALA A 190 -25.89 35.62 -3.54
CA ALA A 190 -26.80 34.97 -4.49
C ALA A 190 -26.08 34.32 -5.69
N ASP A 191 -24.78 34.58 -5.86
CA ASP A 191 -23.96 34.07 -6.97
C ASP A 191 -23.18 32.80 -6.59
N PHE A 192 -23.50 32.20 -5.44
CA PHE A 192 -22.91 30.96 -4.93
C PHE A 192 -24.00 29.91 -4.73
N HIS A 193 -23.63 28.64 -4.89
CA HIS A 193 -24.56 27.55 -4.61
C HIS A 193 -25.03 27.56 -3.16
N THR A 194 -26.29 27.14 -2.95
CA THR A 194 -26.92 27.16 -1.63
C THR A 194 -26.43 26.06 -0.69
N CYS A 195 -25.73 25.04 -1.21
CA CYS A 195 -25.14 24.01 -0.37
C CYS A 195 -23.89 24.54 0.35
N THR A 196 -24.00 24.73 1.67
CA THR A 196 -22.92 25.29 2.49
C THR A 196 -22.01 24.24 3.14
N LYS A 197 -22.29 22.95 2.91
CA LYS A 197 -21.54 21.84 3.47
C LYS A 197 -20.21 21.68 2.75
N GLN A 198 -19.18 21.21 3.46
CA GLN A 198 -17.99 20.68 2.80
C GLN A 198 -18.33 19.34 2.14
N ILE A 199 -17.83 19.10 0.92
CA ILE A 199 -18.00 17.84 0.20
C ILE A 199 -17.49 16.67 1.06
N ALA A 200 -18.32 15.64 1.21
CA ALA A 200 -18.01 14.42 1.96
C ALA A 200 -18.32 13.14 1.17
N ASP A 201 -19.33 13.14 0.29
CA ASP A 201 -19.73 11.97 -0.50
C ASP A 201 -19.48 12.15 -2.00
N TYR A 202 -18.37 11.58 -2.49
CA TYR A 202 -18.03 11.60 -3.92
C TYR A 202 -18.89 10.66 -4.79
N LYS A 203 -19.79 9.87 -4.19
CA LYS A 203 -20.82 9.12 -4.95
C LYS A 203 -22.04 9.97 -5.27
N ASN A 204 -22.16 11.14 -4.64
CA ASN A 204 -23.18 12.12 -4.92
C ASN A 204 -22.63 13.22 -5.84
N GLN A 205 -22.92 13.10 -7.14
CA GLN A 205 -22.47 14.07 -8.13
C GLN A 205 -22.91 15.51 -7.82
N GLU A 206 -24.17 15.71 -7.39
CA GLU A 206 -24.70 17.04 -7.09
C GLU A 206 -23.95 17.66 -5.90
N GLU A 207 -23.64 16.86 -4.87
CA GLU A 207 -22.82 17.33 -3.76
C GLU A 207 -21.42 17.73 -4.21
N VAL A 208 -20.77 16.91 -5.05
CA VAL A 208 -19.43 17.21 -5.56
C VAL A 208 -19.40 18.50 -6.40
N GLN A 209 -20.49 18.82 -7.10
CA GLN A 209 -20.57 19.90 -8.07
C GLN A 209 -21.27 21.18 -7.56
N GLN A 210 -21.90 21.15 -6.38
CA GLN A 210 -22.63 22.30 -5.84
C GLN A 210 -22.35 22.57 -4.36
N CYS A 211 -21.59 21.73 -3.67
CA CYS A 211 -21.17 21.96 -2.29
C CYS A 211 -19.68 22.35 -2.23
N ARG A 212 -19.21 22.75 -1.05
CA ARG A 212 -17.93 23.45 -0.90
C ARG A 212 -16.74 22.50 -0.92
N LEU A 213 -15.91 22.58 -1.96
CA LEU A 213 -14.60 21.93 -1.98
C LEU A 213 -13.70 22.52 -0.88
N LEU A 214 -13.29 21.69 0.08
CA LEU A 214 -12.48 22.10 1.25
C LEU A 214 -13.06 23.30 2.01
N GLY A 215 -14.39 23.46 2.00
CA GLY A 215 -15.09 24.56 2.67
C GLY A 215 -15.08 25.88 1.91
N MET A 216 -14.44 25.98 0.73
CA MET A 216 -14.40 27.21 -0.07
C MET A 216 -15.77 27.55 -0.66
N LEU A 217 -16.09 28.84 -0.80
CA LEU A 217 -17.34 29.27 -1.42
C LEU A 217 -17.38 28.84 -2.88
N ASP A 218 -18.46 28.14 -3.25
CA ASP A 218 -18.65 27.45 -4.52
C ASP A 218 -19.56 28.26 -5.44
N PHE A 219 -19.06 28.67 -6.61
CA PHE A 219 -19.83 29.52 -7.53
C PHE A 219 -21.08 28.82 -8.04
N ASP A 220 -22.19 29.55 -8.17
CA ASP A 220 -23.35 29.05 -8.92
C ASP A 220 -23.00 29.03 -10.42
N SER A 221 -22.47 27.89 -10.86
CA SER A 221 -21.90 27.73 -12.21
C SER A 221 -22.95 27.83 -13.32
N GLU A 222 -24.22 27.66 -12.97
CA GLU A 222 -25.40 27.75 -13.82
C GLU A 222 -25.87 29.20 -13.98
N SER A 223 -25.41 30.11 -13.11
CA SER A 223 -25.74 31.54 -13.14
C SER A 223 -25.16 32.23 -14.37
N GLU A 224 -26.03 32.89 -15.14
CA GLU A 224 -25.62 33.68 -16.31
C GLU A 224 -24.63 34.78 -15.93
N LYS A 225 -24.80 35.38 -14.74
CA LYS A 225 -23.93 36.44 -14.23
C LYS A 225 -22.53 35.90 -13.92
N VAL A 226 -22.42 34.76 -13.23
CA VAL A 226 -21.13 34.12 -12.90
C VAL A 226 -20.39 33.77 -14.20
N GLN A 227 -21.06 33.07 -15.12
CA GLN A 227 -20.47 32.69 -16.40
C GLN A 227 -20.00 33.90 -17.22
N ASP A 228 -20.73 35.02 -17.18
CA ASP A 228 -20.35 36.22 -17.92
C ASP A 228 -19.11 36.92 -17.33
N ILE A 229 -19.00 36.97 -15.99
CA ILE A 229 -17.82 37.48 -15.28
C ILE A 229 -16.57 36.62 -15.59
N GLU A 230 -16.70 35.30 -15.51
CA GLU A 230 -15.61 34.36 -15.81
C GLU A 230 -15.19 34.40 -17.28
N ALA A 231 -16.15 34.46 -18.20
CA ALA A 231 -15.88 34.59 -19.62
C ALA A 231 -15.22 35.94 -19.96
N ASP A 232 -15.58 37.03 -19.30
CA ASP A 232 -14.90 38.33 -19.46
C ASP A 232 -13.44 38.27 -18.98
N TYR A 233 -13.18 37.61 -17.86
CA TYR A 233 -11.84 37.39 -17.34
C TYR A 233 -10.95 36.61 -18.33
N MET A 234 -11.45 35.48 -18.84
CA MET A 234 -10.74 34.68 -19.85
C MET A 234 -10.60 35.43 -21.19
N ALA A 235 -11.63 36.14 -21.64
CA ALA A 235 -11.58 36.93 -22.88
C ALA A 235 -10.51 38.03 -22.82
N ARG A 236 -10.35 38.67 -21.66
CA ARG A 236 -9.29 39.66 -21.45
C ARG A 236 -7.90 39.04 -21.58
N MET A 237 -7.65 37.88 -20.95
CA MET A 237 -6.38 37.17 -21.10
C MET A 237 -6.13 36.70 -22.53
N TYR A 238 -7.16 36.20 -23.22
CA TYR A 238 -7.08 35.83 -24.63
C TYR A 238 -6.68 37.03 -25.50
N SER A 239 -7.21 38.22 -25.22
CA SER A 239 -6.84 39.46 -25.94
C SER A 239 -5.36 39.84 -25.79
N TYR A 240 -4.71 39.38 -24.71
CA TYR A 240 -3.27 39.60 -24.48
C TYR A 240 -2.40 38.55 -25.18
N GLY A 241 -3.01 37.46 -25.67
CA GLY A 241 -2.33 36.40 -26.43
C GLY A 241 -2.22 35.06 -25.70
N VAL A 242 -2.92 34.87 -24.57
CA VAL A 242 -3.09 33.53 -23.97
C VAL A 242 -3.79 32.63 -24.99
N LEU A 243 -3.28 31.40 -25.16
CA LEU A 243 -3.78 30.46 -26.17
C LEU A 243 -4.71 29.39 -25.61
N GLY A 244 -4.61 29.11 -24.32
CA GLY A 244 -5.42 28.09 -23.67
C GLY A 244 -5.55 28.32 -22.17
N PHE A 245 -6.40 27.51 -21.55
CA PHE A 245 -6.72 27.60 -20.14
C PHE A 245 -6.69 26.21 -19.50
N ARG A 246 -6.03 26.10 -18.35
CA ARG A 246 -6.18 24.96 -17.45
C ARG A 246 -7.28 25.32 -16.45
N ILE A 247 -8.39 24.59 -16.49
CA ILE A 247 -9.54 24.81 -15.62
C ILE A 247 -9.30 24.03 -14.33
N ASP A 248 -9.03 24.77 -13.25
CA ASP A 248 -8.88 24.23 -11.90
C ASP A 248 -10.15 23.58 -11.39
N ALA A 249 -10.01 22.47 -10.66
CA ALA A 249 -11.10 21.81 -9.97
C ALA A 249 -12.30 21.50 -10.89
N ALA A 250 -12.09 21.25 -12.19
CA ALA A 250 -13.16 21.08 -13.17
C ALA A 250 -14.16 19.97 -12.81
N LYS A 251 -13.71 18.92 -12.09
CA LYS A 251 -14.59 17.89 -11.50
C LYS A 251 -15.76 18.47 -10.68
N HIS A 252 -15.50 19.57 -9.99
CA HIS A 252 -16.41 20.24 -9.06
C HIS A 252 -17.34 21.24 -9.75
N ILE A 253 -17.27 21.35 -11.08
CA ILE A 253 -18.18 22.17 -11.86
C ILE A 253 -19.02 21.24 -12.73
N ASN A 254 -20.32 21.52 -12.87
CA ASN A 254 -21.16 20.77 -13.78
C ASN A 254 -20.62 20.82 -15.22
N THR A 255 -20.50 19.67 -15.88
CA THR A 255 -19.91 19.57 -17.24
C THR A 255 -20.68 20.40 -18.27
N ASP A 256 -22.00 20.54 -18.13
CA ASP A 256 -22.83 21.36 -19.01
C ASP A 256 -22.66 22.86 -18.72
N SER A 257 -22.44 23.23 -17.44
CA SER A 257 -22.07 24.60 -17.05
C SER A 257 -20.70 24.98 -17.63
N LEU A 258 -19.71 24.09 -17.58
CA LEU A 258 -18.42 24.28 -18.26
C LEU A 258 -18.59 24.44 -19.78
N HIS A 259 -19.46 23.63 -20.39
CA HIS A 259 -19.77 23.74 -21.80
C HIS A 259 -20.36 25.11 -22.15
N ALA A 260 -21.33 25.57 -21.36
CA ALA A 260 -21.97 26.88 -21.50
C ALA A 260 -20.98 28.04 -21.31
N LEU A 261 -20.13 27.96 -20.29
CA LEU A 261 -19.06 28.93 -20.04
C LEU A 261 -18.09 29.00 -21.24
N LYS A 262 -17.66 27.86 -21.77
CA LYS A 262 -16.78 27.81 -22.94
C LYS A 262 -17.43 28.40 -24.18
N ALA A 263 -18.71 28.10 -24.42
CA ALA A 263 -19.48 28.67 -25.52
C ALA A 263 -19.62 30.20 -25.39
N LYS A 264 -19.87 30.70 -24.17
CA LYS A 264 -19.95 32.13 -23.87
C LYS A 264 -18.62 32.84 -24.09
N LEU A 265 -17.51 32.25 -23.63
CA LEU A 265 -16.16 32.73 -23.92
C LEU A 265 -15.93 32.81 -25.44
N ALA A 266 -16.24 31.74 -26.17
CA ALA A 266 -16.09 31.67 -27.61
C ALA A 266 -16.85 32.78 -28.35
N GLN A 267 -18.08 33.06 -27.91
CA GLN A 267 -18.88 34.18 -28.42
C GLN A 267 -18.19 35.53 -28.16
N LYS A 268 -17.71 35.78 -26.93
CA LYS A 268 -17.05 37.05 -26.56
C LYS A 268 -15.77 37.31 -27.35
N ILE A 269 -14.98 36.27 -27.65
CA ILE A 269 -13.71 36.41 -28.39
C ILE A 269 -13.86 36.24 -29.91
N GLY A 270 -15.06 35.92 -30.40
CA GLY A 270 -15.33 35.70 -31.83
C GLY A 270 -14.62 34.49 -32.41
N LYS A 271 -14.59 33.37 -31.68
CA LYS A 271 -13.97 32.09 -32.08
C LYS A 271 -14.97 30.94 -31.99
N ASN A 272 -14.65 29.80 -32.59
CA ASN A 272 -15.38 28.57 -32.29
C ASN A 272 -14.89 28.03 -30.94
N ALA A 273 -15.80 27.44 -30.15
CA ALA A 273 -15.43 26.85 -28.86
C ALA A 273 -14.39 25.72 -28.99
N SER A 274 -14.39 24.99 -30.11
CA SER A 274 -13.38 23.97 -30.43
C SER A 274 -11.97 24.54 -30.58
N ASP A 275 -11.85 25.81 -31.02
CA ASP A 275 -10.57 26.48 -31.29
C ASP A 275 -9.88 26.97 -30.02
N ILE A 276 -10.57 26.89 -28.87
CA ILE A 276 -10.04 27.31 -27.57
C ILE A 276 -9.50 26.09 -26.85
N TYR A 277 -8.19 26.07 -26.63
CA TYR A 277 -7.54 24.95 -25.97
C TYR A 277 -7.83 24.96 -24.46
N TRP A 278 -8.56 23.94 -23.98
CA TRP A 278 -8.88 23.76 -22.57
C TRP A 278 -8.27 22.45 -22.07
N ILE A 279 -7.64 22.53 -20.89
CA ILE A 279 -7.18 21.39 -20.10
C ILE A 279 -8.03 21.39 -18.83
N GLN A 280 -8.76 20.32 -18.56
CA GLN A 280 -9.66 20.26 -17.40
C GLN A 280 -9.08 19.33 -16.34
N GLU A 281 -8.97 19.81 -15.10
CA GLU A 281 -8.58 18.97 -13.99
C GLU A 281 -9.74 18.09 -13.52
N VAL A 282 -9.68 16.80 -13.85
CA VAL A 282 -10.65 15.81 -13.41
C VAL A 282 -9.92 14.56 -12.94
N ILE A 283 -9.92 14.33 -11.63
CA ILE A 283 -9.28 13.16 -11.02
C ILE A 283 -10.21 11.95 -11.14
N GLY A 284 -9.88 10.95 -11.95
CA GLY A 284 -10.73 9.75 -12.09
C GLY A 284 -10.67 8.81 -10.89
N ASN A 285 -11.82 8.24 -10.51
CA ASN A 285 -11.93 7.18 -9.51
C ASN A 285 -13.22 6.40 -9.73
N ALA A 286 -13.09 5.13 -10.10
CA ALA A 286 -14.22 4.26 -10.45
C ALA A 286 -15.22 4.00 -9.30
N SER A 287 -14.87 4.36 -8.05
CA SER A 287 -15.77 4.24 -6.88
C SER A 287 -16.64 5.49 -6.66
N GLU A 288 -16.43 6.55 -7.42
CA GLU A 288 -17.16 7.82 -7.35
C GLU A 288 -18.30 7.87 -8.38
N ALA A 289 -19.10 8.93 -8.36
CA ALA A 289 -20.22 9.08 -9.29
C ALA A 289 -19.76 9.03 -10.76
N ALA A 290 -20.57 8.40 -11.63
CA ALA A 290 -20.23 8.24 -13.03
C ALA A 290 -20.09 9.60 -13.76
N GLY A 291 -20.98 10.56 -13.50
CA GLY A 291 -20.97 11.85 -14.20
C GLY A 291 -19.83 12.79 -13.85
N ILE A 292 -18.98 12.44 -12.86
CA ILE A 292 -17.77 13.19 -12.51
C ILE A 292 -16.47 12.50 -12.94
N GLN A 293 -16.58 11.44 -13.75
CA GLN A 293 -15.42 10.75 -14.32
C GLN A 293 -14.83 11.52 -15.53
N PRO A 294 -13.52 11.41 -15.79
CA PRO A 294 -12.82 12.12 -16.87
C PRO A 294 -13.49 12.08 -18.26
N PRO A 295 -14.04 10.94 -18.75
CA PRO A 295 -14.63 10.87 -20.10
C PRO A 295 -15.76 11.88 -20.32
N HIS A 296 -16.50 12.25 -19.26
CA HIS A 296 -17.64 13.18 -19.34
C HIS A 296 -17.25 14.64 -19.57
N TYR A 297 -15.96 14.97 -19.46
CA TYR A 297 -15.44 16.32 -19.66
C TYR A 297 -14.79 16.51 -21.04
N THR A 298 -14.59 15.43 -21.79
CA THR A 298 -13.94 15.46 -23.12
C THR A 298 -14.71 16.33 -24.15
N GLN A 299 -16.02 16.51 -23.95
CA GLN A 299 -16.84 17.42 -24.76
C GLN A 299 -16.38 18.89 -24.70
N ASN A 300 -15.69 19.28 -23.63
CA ASN A 300 -15.26 20.65 -23.37
C ASN A 300 -13.78 20.88 -23.73
N GLY A 301 -13.01 19.82 -23.98
CA GLY A 301 -11.58 19.89 -24.24
C GLY A 301 -10.84 18.71 -23.64
N THR A 302 -9.53 18.81 -23.60
CA THR A 302 -8.69 17.75 -23.03
C THR A 302 -8.80 17.70 -21.50
N VAL A 303 -8.44 16.55 -20.92
CA VAL A 303 -8.57 16.25 -19.50
C VAL A 303 -7.24 15.74 -18.95
N THR A 304 -6.91 16.09 -17.71
CA THR A 304 -5.73 15.58 -17.00
C THR A 304 -5.86 14.08 -16.72
N GLU A 305 -4.94 13.26 -17.22
CA GLU A 305 -4.97 11.80 -17.08
C GLU A 305 -4.17 11.34 -15.84
N PHE A 306 -4.83 11.33 -14.67
CA PHE A 306 -4.23 10.87 -13.41
C PHE A 306 -3.94 9.36 -13.38
N GLY A 307 -4.57 8.57 -14.25
CA GLY A 307 -4.23 7.16 -14.45
C GLY A 307 -2.80 7.00 -14.98
N PHE A 308 -2.35 7.89 -15.87
CA PHE A 308 -0.97 7.88 -16.37
C PHE A 308 0.04 8.09 -15.24
N LYS A 309 -0.21 9.09 -14.37
CA LYS A 309 0.62 9.32 -13.17
C LYS A 309 0.71 8.06 -12.30
N SER A 310 -0.42 7.39 -12.08
CA SER A 310 -0.48 6.18 -11.25
C SER A 310 0.32 5.02 -11.86
N GLU A 311 0.22 4.84 -13.18
CA GLU A 311 0.99 3.85 -13.94
C GLU A 311 2.49 4.12 -13.91
N MET A 312 2.92 5.39 -14.03
CA MET A 312 4.33 5.77 -13.90
C MET A 312 4.85 5.44 -12.50
N SER A 313 4.12 5.86 -11.46
CA SER A 313 4.50 5.56 -10.08
C SER A 313 4.60 4.06 -9.81
N GLN A 314 3.63 3.26 -10.29
CA GLN A 314 3.63 1.83 -10.10
C GLN A 314 4.78 1.14 -10.85
N ALA A 315 4.98 1.48 -12.13
CA ALA A 315 5.98 0.85 -12.98
C ALA A 315 7.40 1.12 -12.51
N PHE A 316 7.74 2.39 -12.25
CA PHE A 316 9.11 2.79 -11.91
C PHE A 316 9.49 2.52 -10.45
N ASN A 317 8.52 2.28 -9.56
CA ASN A 317 8.78 1.73 -8.22
C ASN A 317 8.80 0.21 -8.16
N ASN A 318 8.33 -0.49 -9.19
CA ASN A 318 8.29 -1.94 -9.23
C ASN A 318 8.90 -2.46 -10.55
N ASN A 319 8.06 -2.86 -11.51
CA ASN A 319 8.46 -3.50 -12.76
C ASN A 319 8.02 -2.65 -13.96
N VAL A 320 9.00 -2.10 -14.69
CA VAL A 320 8.75 -1.21 -15.85
C VAL A 320 8.21 -1.94 -17.08
N THR A 321 8.26 -3.27 -17.10
CA THR A 321 7.70 -4.06 -18.22
C THR A 321 6.18 -4.01 -18.28
N SER A 322 5.51 -3.62 -17.19
CA SER A 322 4.05 -3.40 -17.16
C SER A 322 3.58 -2.33 -18.15
N LEU A 323 4.48 -1.44 -18.58
CA LEU A 323 4.19 -0.32 -19.47
C LEU A 323 3.91 -0.71 -20.93
N LYS A 324 4.14 -1.97 -21.32
CA LYS A 324 3.98 -2.44 -22.71
C LYS A 324 2.60 -2.09 -23.31
N ASP A 325 1.55 -2.30 -22.53
CA ASP A 325 0.15 -2.13 -22.94
C ASP A 325 -0.51 -0.88 -22.30
N LEU A 326 0.29 0.09 -21.86
CA LEU A 326 -0.19 1.30 -21.17
C LEU A 326 -1.31 2.02 -21.93
N ALA A 327 -1.09 2.34 -23.21
CA ALA A 327 -2.08 3.05 -24.02
C ALA A 327 -3.41 2.30 -24.11
N LYS A 328 -3.37 0.96 -24.20
CA LYS A 328 -4.58 0.14 -24.26
C LYS A 328 -5.36 0.21 -22.94
N ARG A 329 -4.68 0.21 -21.80
CA ARG A 329 -5.32 0.31 -20.48
C ARG A 329 -5.98 1.67 -20.29
N LEU A 330 -5.25 2.75 -20.54
CA LEU A 330 -5.74 4.11 -20.32
C LEU A 330 -6.81 4.52 -21.35
N SER A 331 -6.76 3.96 -22.57
CA SER A 331 -7.76 4.25 -23.62
C SER A 331 -9.20 3.85 -23.28
N GLY A 332 -9.41 3.08 -22.20
CA GLY A 332 -10.73 2.82 -21.66
C GLY A 332 -11.38 4.03 -21.01
N ASP A 333 -10.57 4.96 -20.49
CA ASP A 333 -11.02 6.18 -19.83
C ASP A 333 -10.87 7.39 -20.77
N LEU A 334 -9.65 7.75 -21.14
CA LEU A 334 -9.39 8.85 -22.09
C LEU A 334 -8.69 8.33 -23.33
N SER A 335 -9.09 8.81 -24.51
CA SER A 335 -8.29 8.56 -25.70
C SER A 335 -6.98 9.36 -25.61
N SER A 336 -5.94 8.94 -26.34
CA SER A 336 -4.67 9.68 -26.39
C SER A 336 -4.84 11.13 -26.85
N ASN A 337 -5.87 11.46 -27.63
CA ASN A 337 -6.09 12.83 -28.11
C ASN A 337 -6.80 13.70 -27.06
N ASP A 338 -7.47 13.08 -26.10
CA ASP A 338 -8.23 13.75 -25.05
C ASP A 338 -7.43 13.88 -23.75
N ALA A 339 -6.28 13.20 -23.65
CA ALA A 339 -5.47 13.12 -22.45
C ALA A 339 -4.32 14.15 -22.42
N ASN A 340 -4.19 14.86 -21.31
CA ASN A 340 -2.96 15.55 -20.91
C ASN A 340 -2.27 14.74 -19.81
N VAL A 341 -1.05 14.29 -20.07
CA VAL A 341 -0.32 13.36 -19.19
C VAL A 341 0.85 14.04 -18.51
N PHE A 342 1.15 13.58 -17.30
CA PHE A 342 2.26 14.06 -16.49
C PHE A 342 2.75 12.93 -15.57
N VAL A 343 4.03 12.98 -15.21
CA VAL A 343 4.56 12.09 -14.14
C VAL A 343 4.13 12.60 -12.77
N THR A 344 4.17 13.92 -12.58
CA THR A 344 3.66 14.61 -11.38
C THR A 344 3.18 16.01 -11.75
N ASN A 345 2.26 16.56 -10.96
CA ASN A 345 1.97 18.00 -10.90
C ASN A 345 2.33 18.55 -9.51
N TRP A 346 2.00 19.82 -9.25
CA TRP A 346 2.29 20.48 -7.97
C TRP A 346 1.49 19.90 -6.79
N ASP A 347 0.28 19.36 -6.99
CA ASP A 347 -0.44 18.67 -5.93
C ASP A 347 0.19 17.31 -5.64
N THR A 348 0.31 16.46 -6.66
CA THR A 348 0.70 15.07 -6.49
C THR A 348 2.15 14.92 -6.05
N GLU A 349 3.02 15.89 -6.32
CA GLU A 349 4.42 15.84 -5.85
C GLU A 349 4.52 15.95 -4.32
N ARG A 350 3.45 16.43 -3.68
CA ARG A 350 3.34 16.57 -2.22
C ARG A 350 2.66 15.37 -1.56
N ASP A 351 2.22 14.39 -2.35
CA ASP A 351 1.54 13.19 -1.86
C ASP A 351 2.49 11.99 -1.78
N ASN A 352 2.23 11.09 -0.84
CA ASN A 352 3.00 9.85 -0.69
C ASN A 352 2.80 8.92 -1.90
N GLY A 353 3.88 8.30 -2.37
CA GLY A 353 3.84 7.27 -3.43
C GLY A 353 3.82 7.80 -4.87
N THR A 354 3.81 9.12 -5.07
CA THR A 354 4.08 9.73 -6.38
C THR A 354 5.58 9.74 -6.66
N ILE A 355 6.01 9.46 -7.90
CA ILE A 355 7.40 9.68 -8.30
C ILE A 355 7.62 11.17 -8.60
N THR A 356 8.63 11.76 -7.96
CA THR A 356 8.91 13.19 -8.01
C THR A 356 10.39 13.47 -8.23
N TYR A 357 10.79 14.74 -8.30
CA TYR A 357 12.20 15.12 -8.35
C TYR A 357 13.05 14.51 -7.21
N LYS A 358 12.43 14.15 -6.06
CA LYS A 358 13.09 13.49 -4.91
C LYS A 358 13.51 12.04 -5.19
N ASP A 359 12.99 11.44 -6.25
CA ASP A 359 13.32 10.09 -6.72
C ASP A 359 14.42 10.06 -7.79
N SER A 360 15.01 11.23 -8.08
CA SER A 360 16.19 11.40 -8.93
C SER A 360 16.07 10.66 -10.26
N GLY A 361 16.90 9.64 -10.52
CA GLY A 361 16.95 8.93 -11.79
C GLY A 361 15.61 8.29 -12.18
N LYS A 362 14.79 7.80 -11.24
CA LYS A 362 13.45 7.25 -11.56
C LYS A 362 12.57 8.29 -12.22
N TYR A 363 12.57 9.52 -11.70
CA TYR A 363 11.76 10.61 -12.22
C TYR A 363 12.24 11.08 -13.60
N GLN A 364 13.56 11.11 -13.83
CA GLN A 364 14.11 11.37 -15.16
C GLN A 364 13.69 10.28 -16.16
N LEU A 365 13.73 9.00 -15.77
CA LEU A 365 13.32 7.89 -16.63
C LEU A 365 11.82 7.89 -16.92
N ALA A 366 10.98 8.21 -15.93
CA ALA A 366 9.53 8.31 -16.13
C ALA A 366 9.18 9.44 -17.11
N ASN A 367 9.81 10.61 -16.99
CA ASN A 367 9.62 11.71 -17.94
C ASN A 367 10.16 11.37 -19.33
N ALA A 368 11.31 10.68 -19.41
CA ALA A 368 11.83 10.18 -20.69
C ALA A 368 10.88 9.18 -21.34
N PHE A 369 10.28 8.26 -20.57
CA PHE A 369 9.27 7.34 -21.09
C PHE A 369 8.03 8.10 -21.58
N MET A 370 7.51 9.06 -20.81
CA MET A 370 6.35 9.89 -21.20
C MET A 370 6.59 10.59 -22.55
N LEU A 371 7.74 11.27 -22.69
CA LEU A 371 8.14 11.96 -23.92
C LEU A 371 8.43 10.98 -25.07
N ALA A 372 8.92 9.77 -24.78
CA ALA A 372 9.24 8.79 -25.81
C ALA A 372 8.06 7.91 -26.23
N TYR A 373 7.05 7.67 -25.39
CA TYR A 373 5.99 6.70 -25.66
C TYR A 373 4.91 7.28 -26.59
N GLY A 374 4.52 8.54 -26.38
CA GLY A 374 3.61 9.28 -27.27
C GLY A 374 2.12 9.01 -27.07
N TYR A 375 1.71 8.69 -25.83
CA TYR A 375 0.30 8.69 -25.40
C TYR A 375 0.00 9.99 -24.65
N GLY A 376 -1.06 10.69 -25.03
CA GLY A 376 -1.43 11.97 -24.46
C GLY A 376 -0.49 13.12 -24.83
N THR A 377 -0.90 14.34 -24.50
CA THR A 377 -0.06 15.55 -24.60
C THR A 377 0.81 15.66 -23.34
N PRO A 378 2.15 15.67 -23.46
CA PRO A 378 3.04 15.60 -22.30
C PRO A 378 3.21 16.94 -21.58
N ARG A 379 3.08 16.92 -20.25
CA ARG A 379 3.25 18.06 -19.35
C ARG A 379 4.38 17.79 -18.35
N LEU A 380 5.43 18.60 -18.41
CA LEU A 380 6.60 18.52 -17.54
C LEU A 380 6.45 19.51 -16.38
N MET A 381 6.73 19.09 -15.16
CA MET A 381 6.76 19.99 -14.00
C MET A 381 8.06 20.80 -13.99
N SER A 382 7.98 22.10 -13.68
CA SER A 382 9.12 22.99 -13.37
C SER A 382 8.83 23.72 -12.06
N GLY A 383 9.44 23.24 -10.97
CA GLY A 383 9.06 23.60 -9.61
C GLY A 383 10.24 23.93 -8.70
N TYR A 384 10.00 23.81 -7.39
CA TYR A 384 10.95 24.15 -6.34
C TYR A 384 10.95 23.10 -5.23
N LYS A 385 12.01 23.10 -4.41
CA LYS A 385 12.19 22.16 -3.31
C LYS A 385 11.33 22.56 -2.11
N PHE A 386 10.76 21.55 -1.44
CA PHE A 386 9.98 21.74 -0.23
C PHE A 386 10.12 20.57 0.75
N ASP A 387 10.03 20.90 2.04
CA ASP A 387 10.06 19.94 3.16
C ASP A 387 8.69 19.75 3.84
N ASN A 388 7.73 20.62 3.54
CA ASN A 388 6.35 20.49 4.01
C ASN A 388 5.36 20.72 2.86
N ARG A 389 4.16 20.13 2.99
CA ARG A 389 3.12 20.13 1.95
C ARG A 389 2.68 21.53 1.52
N ASP A 390 2.61 22.48 2.45
CA ASP A 390 2.04 23.81 2.20
C ASP A 390 3.11 24.87 1.89
N ALA A 391 4.36 24.46 1.67
CA ALA A 391 5.45 25.39 1.39
C ALA A 391 5.22 26.15 0.07
N GLY A 392 5.20 27.48 0.16
CA GLY A 392 5.25 28.36 -1.00
C GLY A 392 6.60 28.38 -1.69
N ALA A 393 6.67 29.11 -2.81
CA ALA A 393 7.90 29.30 -3.55
C ALA A 393 9.00 29.95 -2.67
N PRO A 394 10.29 29.68 -2.93
CA PRO A 394 11.39 30.26 -2.18
C PRO A 394 11.29 31.79 -2.09
N GLY A 395 11.21 32.31 -0.86
CA GLY A 395 11.09 33.75 -0.59
C GLY A 395 9.68 34.33 -0.73
N ALA A 396 8.64 33.51 -0.93
CA ALA A 396 7.27 33.96 -0.96
C ALA A 396 6.85 34.65 0.35
N THR A 397 6.15 35.77 0.21
CA THR A 397 5.51 36.52 1.30
C THR A 397 3.99 36.41 1.20
N ASP A 398 3.26 37.05 2.10
CA ASP A 398 1.79 37.11 2.04
C ASP A 398 1.23 37.73 0.75
N THR A 399 2.02 38.50 0.01
CA THR A 399 1.54 39.27 -1.14
C THR A 399 2.39 39.15 -2.40
N THR A 400 3.60 38.59 -2.31
CA THR A 400 4.56 38.58 -3.42
C THR A 400 5.42 37.33 -3.43
N VAL A 401 5.83 36.91 -4.63
CA VAL A 401 6.90 35.96 -4.90
C VAL A 401 8.02 36.72 -5.60
N PRO A 402 9.28 36.60 -5.15
CA PRO A 402 10.40 37.31 -5.79
C PRO A 402 10.76 36.70 -7.15
N ASP A 403 11.26 37.54 -8.06
CA ASP A 403 11.88 37.09 -9.31
C ASP A 403 13.07 36.17 -9.04
N VAL A 404 13.24 35.18 -9.91
CA VAL A 404 14.30 34.18 -9.79
C VAL A 404 15.29 34.33 -10.93
N ASP A 405 16.57 34.49 -10.60
CA ASP A 405 17.64 34.32 -11.57
C ASP A 405 17.92 32.82 -11.77
N MET A 406 17.25 32.22 -12.75
CA MET A 406 17.40 30.79 -13.07
C MET A 406 18.83 30.40 -13.48
N ASN A 407 19.66 31.33 -13.99
CA ASN A 407 21.06 31.02 -14.26
C ASN A 407 21.86 30.81 -12.99
N LYS A 408 21.52 31.55 -11.93
CA LYS A 408 22.12 31.37 -10.61
C LYS A 408 21.50 30.17 -9.90
N ALA A 409 20.17 30.06 -9.88
CA ALA A 409 19.46 28.98 -9.18
C ALA A 409 19.84 27.59 -9.73
N CYS A 410 20.00 27.48 -11.05
CA CYS A 410 20.36 26.24 -11.74
C CYS A 410 21.87 26.08 -11.98
N SER A 411 22.71 26.89 -11.33
CA SER A 411 24.18 26.75 -11.42
C SER A 411 24.72 25.54 -10.65
N THR A 412 23.88 24.94 -9.79
CA THR A 412 24.12 23.69 -9.09
C THR A 412 22.80 22.93 -8.94
N ASN A 413 22.85 21.64 -8.60
CA ASN A 413 21.67 20.86 -8.23
C ASN A 413 21.24 21.00 -6.76
N THR A 414 21.88 21.91 -6.01
CA THR A 414 21.57 22.18 -4.60
C THR A 414 20.71 23.44 -4.41
N GLY A 415 20.41 24.19 -5.48
CA GLY A 415 19.53 25.36 -5.42
C GLY A 415 18.11 25.02 -4.95
N ASP A 416 17.38 26.04 -4.53
CA ASP A 416 16.00 25.90 -4.02
C ASP A 416 14.98 25.63 -5.14
N TRP A 417 15.34 25.94 -6.39
CA TRP A 417 14.55 25.60 -7.57
C TRP A 417 15.06 24.29 -8.18
N ASN A 418 14.15 23.42 -8.60
CA ASN A 418 14.49 22.09 -9.10
C ASN A 418 15.11 22.12 -10.50
N CYS A 419 14.76 23.16 -11.30
CA CYS A 419 15.31 23.40 -12.63
C CYS A 419 15.05 22.26 -13.64
N GLU A 420 13.94 21.53 -13.49
CA GLU A 420 13.61 20.35 -14.30
C GLU A 420 13.62 20.64 -15.81
N GLN A 421 13.23 21.85 -16.19
CA GLN A 421 13.22 22.33 -17.58
C GLN A 421 14.63 22.46 -18.19
N ARG A 422 15.66 22.53 -17.36
CA ARG A 422 17.07 22.68 -17.78
C ARG A 422 17.84 21.37 -17.75
N TRP A 423 17.31 20.33 -17.13
CA TRP A 423 18.00 19.05 -17.03
C TRP A 423 18.34 18.51 -18.42
N THR A 424 19.52 17.92 -18.54
CA THR A 424 20.04 17.35 -19.79
C THR A 424 19.06 16.32 -20.37
N SER A 425 18.53 15.45 -19.52
CA SER A 425 17.56 14.43 -19.93
C SER A 425 16.24 15.05 -20.40
N THR A 426 15.73 16.08 -19.72
CA THR A 426 14.52 16.78 -20.12
C THR A 426 14.68 17.43 -21.50
N ARG A 427 15.73 18.24 -21.68
CA ARG A 427 16.03 18.95 -22.94
C ARG A 427 16.16 18.01 -24.12
N GLY A 428 16.99 16.97 -23.97
CA GLY A 428 17.18 15.97 -25.02
C GLY A 428 15.90 15.23 -25.38
N MET A 429 15.05 14.94 -24.39
CA MET A 429 13.78 14.24 -24.62
C MET A 429 12.67 15.13 -25.20
N ILE A 430 12.69 16.46 -24.96
CA ILE A 430 11.81 17.40 -25.67
C ILE A 430 12.15 17.38 -27.17
N ALA A 431 13.44 17.48 -27.51
CA ALA A 431 13.89 17.42 -28.90
C ALA A 431 13.58 16.05 -29.55
N PHE A 432 13.76 14.96 -28.80
CA PHE A 432 13.34 13.62 -29.23
C PHE A 432 11.84 13.58 -29.56
N HIS A 433 10.97 14.01 -28.63
CA HIS A 433 9.52 13.99 -28.80
C HIS A 433 9.10 14.80 -30.02
N LYS A 434 9.59 16.03 -30.14
CA LYS A 434 9.33 16.92 -31.28
C LYS A 434 9.69 16.26 -32.62
N TYR A 435 10.77 15.48 -32.68
CA TYR A 435 11.20 14.81 -33.91
C TYR A 435 10.34 13.59 -34.25
N VAL A 436 10.03 12.75 -33.25
CA VAL A 436 9.29 11.50 -33.48
C VAL A 436 7.78 11.72 -33.61
N GLY A 437 7.22 12.68 -32.88
CA GLY A 437 5.78 12.94 -32.79
C GLY A 437 5.03 11.96 -31.89
N ASP A 438 3.70 11.95 -32.03
CA ASP A 438 2.77 11.07 -31.30
C ASP A 438 2.76 9.62 -31.84
N THR A 439 1.97 8.75 -31.19
CA THR A 439 1.81 7.34 -31.60
C THR A 439 1.10 7.16 -32.94
N ALA A 440 0.28 8.13 -33.38
CA ALA A 440 -0.40 8.10 -34.67
C ALA A 440 0.60 8.30 -35.83
N THR A 441 1.58 9.19 -35.67
CA THR A 441 2.62 9.49 -36.65
C THR A 441 3.80 8.52 -36.58
N SER A 442 4.22 8.12 -35.38
CA SER A 442 5.31 7.19 -35.13
C SER A 442 4.90 6.16 -34.08
N PRO A 443 4.34 5.00 -34.48
CA PRO A 443 3.90 3.99 -33.51
C PRO A 443 5.09 3.36 -32.78
N VAL A 444 4.83 2.88 -31.56
CA VAL A 444 5.76 2.04 -30.80
C VAL A 444 5.99 0.73 -31.55
N LYS A 445 7.25 0.36 -31.77
CA LYS A 445 7.71 -0.87 -32.44
C LYS A 445 8.81 -1.53 -31.62
N ASP A 446 9.10 -2.80 -31.91
CA ASP A 446 10.23 -3.55 -31.34
C ASP A 446 10.29 -3.51 -29.81
N TRP A 447 9.14 -3.59 -29.13
CA TRP A 447 9.10 -3.64 -27.68
C TRP A 447 9.87 -4.85 -27.16
N GLN A 448 10.90 -4.57 -26.35
CA GLN A 448 11.82 -5.54 -25.76
C GLN A 448 11.96 -5.27 -24.27
N SER A 449 12.25 -6.32 -23.50
CA SER A 449 12.45 -6.20 -22.05
C SER A 449 13.27 -7.35 -21.49
N ASN A 450 13.92 -7.13 -20.35
CA ASN A 450 14.54 -8.21 -19.57
C ASN A 450 13.58 -8.91 -18.59
N GLY A 451 12.29 -8.52 -18.58
CA GLY A 451 11.25 -9.07 -17.71
C GLY A 451 11.09 -8.35 -16.36
N ASN A 452 11.93 -7.34 -16.06
CA ASN A 452 11.87 -6.63 -14.79
C ASN A 452 12.11 -5.11 -14.92
N ASP A 453 13.38 -4.69 -14.96
CA ASP A 453 13.81 -3.32 -14.76
C ASP A 453 14.34 -2.64 -16.04
N SER A 454 14.36 -3.34 -17.17
CA SER A 454 14.77 -2.76 -18.45
C SER A 454 13.75 -3.01 -19.56
N ILE A 455 13.45 -1.95 -20.31
CA ILE A 455 12.63 -1.97 -21.51
C ILE A 455 13.32 -1.19 -22.64
N ALA A 456 13.01 -1.54 -23.88
CA ALA A 456 13.43 -0.81 -25.07
C ALA A 456 12.36 -0.88 -26.17
N PHE A 457 12.25 0.18 -26.97
CA PHE A 457 11.36 0.22 -28.12
C PHE A 457 11.78 1.29 -29.13
N SER A 458 11.39 1.07 -30.39
CA SER A 458 11.49 2.04 -31.47
C SER A 458 10.22 2.90 -31.57
N ARG A 459 10.36 4.14 -32.05
CA ARG A 459 9.27 5.03 -32.45
C ARG A 459 9.31 5.20 -33.97
N GLY A 460 8.48 4.44 -34.67
CA GLY A 460 8.51 4.36 -36.13
C GLY A 460 9.91 3.99 -36.63
N THR A 461 10.45 4.71 -37.61
CA THR A 461 11.87 4.65 -38.03
C THR A 461 12.67 5.87 -37.56
N LYS A 462 12.12 6.65 -36.64
CA LYS A 462 12.61 8.00 -36.31
C LYS A 462 13.37 8.06 -34.99
N GLY A 463 13.04 7.21 -34.03
CA GLY A 463 13.67 7.22 -32.71
C GLY A 463 13.69 5.85 -32.04
N PHE A 464 14.50 5.74 -30.99
CA PHE A 464 14.68 4.57 -30.17
C PHE A 464 14.95 4.99 -28.72
N LEU A 465 14.23 4.38 -27.78
CA LEU A 465 14.48 4.52 -26.35
C LEU A 465 14.80 3.14 -25.76
N ALA A 466 15.85 3.05 -24.95
CA ALA A 466 16.07 1.95 -24.03
C ALA A 466 16.34 2.50 -22.63
N LEU A 467 15.70 1.96 -21.60
CA LEU A 467 15.90 2.38 -20.21
C LEU A 467 16.32 1.22 -19.32
N ASN A 468 17.07 1.56 -18.27
CA ASN A 468 17.48 0.68 -17.19
C ASN A 468 17.07 1.34 -15.87
N ASN A 469 15.92 0.91 -15.34
CA ASN A 469 15.45 1.27 -14.01
C ASN A 469 16.13 0.45 -12.91
N GLY A 470 17.06 -0.44 -13.23
CA GLY A 470 17.80 -1.24 -12.27
C GLY A 470 18.82 -0.43 -11.47
N THR A 471 19.30 -1.04 -10.38
CA THR A 471 20.34 -0.47 -9.51
C THR A 471 21.77 -0.80 -9.98
N LYS A 472 21.91 -1.57 -11.06
CA LYS A 472 23.20 -1.95 -11.67
C LYS A 472 23.22 -1.59 -13.14
N ALA A 473 24.41 -1.33 -13.68
CA ALA A 473 24.59 -1.17 -15.11
C ALA A 473 24.23 -2.48 -15.85
N LEU A 474 23.71 -2.34 -17.06
CA LEU A 474 23.21 -3.45 -17.87
C LEU A 474 23.81 -3.41 -19.28
N ASP A 475 24.51 -4.47 -19.66
CA ASP A 475 24.91 -4.70 -21.05
C ASP A 475 23.72 -5.19 -21.85
N VAL A 476 23.37 -4.48 -22.92
CA VAL A 476 22.19 -4.75 -23.72
C VAL A 476 22.51 -4.94 -25.20
N THR A 477 21.67 -5.71 -25.87
CA THR A 477 21.59 -5.77 -27.33
C THR A 477 20.12 -5.78 -27.71
N TYR A 478 19.65 -4.69 -28.31
CA TYR A 478 18.25 -4.49 -28.68
C TYR A 478 18.09 -4.29 -30.18
N ASP A 479 17.01 -4.82 -30.74
CA ASP A 479 16.58 -4.52 -32.10
C ASP A 479 16.05 -3.08 -32.21
N THR A 480 16.32 -2.44 -33.34
CA THR A 480 15.80 -1.11 -33.65
C THR A 480 15.53 -0.96 -35.15
N THR A 481 14.57 -0.11 -35.48
CA THR A 481 14.28 0.36 -36.85
C THR A 481 15.02 1.63 -37.23
N LEU A 482 15.88 2.18 -36.35
CA LEU A 482 16.76 3.28 -36.73
C LEU A 482 17.72 2.83 -37.83
N PRO A 483 18.01 3.70 -38.83
CA PRO A 483 19.05 3.42 -39.82
C PRO A 483 20.43 3.29 -39.16
N ASP A 484 21.30 2.49 -39.78
CA ASP A 484 22.70 2.35 -39.37
C ASP A 484 23.39 3.73 -39.30
N GLY A 485 24.15 3.97 -38.23
CA GLY A 485 24.78 5.26 -37.97
C GLY A 485 25.29 5.42 -36.54
N GLU A 486 25.98 6.52 -36.28
CA GLU A 486 26.45 6.90 -34.93
C GLU A 486 25.59 8.04 -34.39
N TYR A 487 24.83 7.75 -33.33
CA TYR A 487 23.83 8.64 -32.75
C TYR A 487 24.29 9.18 -31.40
N CYS A 488 23.94 10.42 -31.09
CA CYS A 488 24.17 11.01 -29.78
C CYS A 488 23.16 10.44 -28.77
N ASN A 489 23.61 10.07 -27.57
CA ASN A 489 22.68 9.75 -26.49
C ASN A 489 22.15 11.04 -25.85
N VAL A 490 21.03 11.53 -26.36
CA VAL A 490 20.47 12.83 -25.93
C VAL A 490 19.89 12.80 -24.52
N PHE A 491 19.69 11.63 -23.92
CA PHE A 491 19.30 11.52 -22.51
C PHE A 491 20.45 11.89 -21.56
N SER A 492 21.69 11.59 -21.93
CA SER A 492 22.84 11.67 -21.01
C SER A 492 23.78 12.84 -21.26
N THR A 493 23.85 13.37 -22.48
CA THR A 493 24.81 14.44 -22.83
C THR A 493 24.23 15.46 -23.80
N GLN A 494 24.56 16.73 -23.62
CA GLN A 494 24.19 17.83 -24.53
C GLN A 494 25.19 18.00 -25.68
N ASP A 495 26.47 17.70 -25.46
CA ASP A 495 27.57 17.92 -26.43
C ASP A 495 27.81 16.73 -27.37
N CYS A 496 26.99 15.68 -27.31
CA CYS A 496 27.17 14.44 -28.05
C CYS A 496 28.50 13.70 -27.74
N SER A 497 29.11 13.94 -26.57
CA SER A 497 30.31 13.19 -26.15
C SER A 497 30.03 11.71 -25.90
N GLN A 498 28.78 11.34 -25.64
CA GLN A 498 28.33 9.94 -25.60
C GLN A 498 27.56 9.58 -26.86
N THR A 499 28.10 8.62 -27.62
CA THR A 499 27.47 8.09 -28.83
C THR A 499 27.16 6.60 -28.73
N VAL A 500 26.16 6.18 -29.49
CA VAL A 500 25.76 4.78 -29.64
C VAL A 500 25.70 4.46 -31.14
N THR A 501 26.37 3.39 -31.53
CA THR A 501 26.35 2.91 -32.92
C THR A 501 25.16 1.98 -33.14
N VAL A 502 24.33 2.31 -34.12
CA VAL A 502 23.33 1.41 -34.70
C VAL A 502 23.97 0.71 -35.89
N SER A 503 23.96 -0.62 -35.89
CA SER A 503 24.46 -1.40 -37.02
C SER A 503 23.66 -2.69 -37.20
N GLY A 504 23.26 -2.97 -38.44
CA GLY A 504 22.46 -4.14 -38.77
C GLY A 504 21.11 -4.17 -38.04
N GLY A 505 20.50 -3.00 -37.81
CA GLY A 505 19.24 -2.86 -37.08
C GLY A 505 19.34 -3.20 -35.59
N LYS A 506 20.53 -3.11 -34.99
CA LYS A 506 20.75 -3.38 -33.57
C LYS A 506 21.48 -2.24 -32.87
N VAL A 507 21.11 -2.03 -31.61
CA VAL A 507 21.82 -1.21 -30.62
C VAL A 507 22.50 -2.15 -29.64
N LYS A 508 23.84 -2.09 -29.56
CA LYS A 508 24.62 -2.81 -28.55
C LYS A 508 25.39 -1.81 -27.70
N THR A 509 25.10 -1.74 -26.41
CA THR A 509 25.69 -0.76 -25.49
C THR A 509 25.52 -1.19 -24.04
N THR A 510 26.12 -0.46 -23.12
CA THR A 510 25.89 -0.56 -21.68
C THR A 510 25.01 0.60 -21.24
N ILE A 511 23.90 0.32 -20.54
CA ILE A 511 23.04 1.34 -19.93
C ILE A 511 23.38 1.40 -18.43
N PRO A 512 23.88 2.54 -17.90
CA PRO A 512 24.12 2.69 -16.47
C PRO A 512 22.86 2.44 -15.63
N ALA A 513 23.04 2.21 -14.32
CA ALA A 513 21.93 2.12 -13.37
C ALA A 513 21.11 3.42 -13.38
N ARG A 514 19.78 3.32 -13.29
CA ARG A 514 18.83 4.45 -13.35
C ARG A 514 19.11 5.42 -14.51
N SER A 515 19.35 4.87 -15.69
CA SER A 515 19.72 5.63 -16.88
C SER A 515 19.05 5.10 -18.15
N ALA A 516 19.18 5.85 -19.24
CA ALA A 516 18.58 5.53 -20.53
C ALA A 516 19.49 5.89 -21.70
N ILE A 517 19.19 5.27 -22.83
CA ILE A 517 19.72 5.56 -24.14
C ILE A 517 18.56 6.06 -24.99
N ALA A 518 18.61 7.31 -25.42
CA ALA A 518 17.62 7.92 -26.31
C ALA A 518 18.30 8.40 -27.60
N LEU A 519 17.90 7.84 -28.74
CA LEU A 519 18.50 8.08 -30.04
C LEU A 519 17.42 8.47 -31.04
N TYR A 520 17.65 9.48 -31.89
CA TYR A 520 16.71 9.82 -32.95
C TYR A 520 17.41 10.39 -34.18
N GLY A 521 16.74 10.32 -35.34
CA GLY A 521 17.30 10.68 -36.65
C GLY A 521 17.83 12.11 -36.79
N GLY A 522 17.40 13.03 -35.92
CA GLY A 522 17.88 14.41 -35.91
C GLY A 522 19.19 14.63 -35.13
N ALA A 523 19.59 13.69 -34.27
CA ALA A 523 20.76 13.80 -33.39
C ALA A 523 21.80 12.71 -33.70
N THR A 524 22.35 12.74 -34.91
CA THR A 524 23.55 11.96 -35.25
C THR A 524 24.79 12.73 -34.83
N LYS A 525 25.93 12.06 -34.67
CA LYS A 525 27.22 12.73 -34.41
C LYS A 525 27.57 13.80 -35.45
N ALA A 526 27.06 13.67 -36.67
CA ALA A 526 27.29 14.64 -37.75
C ALA A 526 26.29 15.81 -37.76
N SER A 527 25.10 15.64 -37.19
CA SER A 527 23.99 16.60 -37.28
C SER A 527 23.62 17.27 -35.96
N HIS A 528 24.08 16.74 -34.83
CA HIS A 528 23.73 17.24 -33.51
C HIS A 528 24.30 18.66 -33.29
N PRO A 529 23.50 19.60 -32.78
CA PRO A 529 23.97 20.95 -32.49
C PRO A 529 25.18 20.95 -31.54
N ALA A 530 26.16 21.81 -31.80
CA ALA A 530 27.29 21.97 -30.90
C ALA A 530 26.81 22.55 -29.56
N ALA A 531 27.23 21.94 -28.45
CA ALA A 531 27.05 22.45 -27.10
C ALA A 531 28.41 22.55 -26.40
N SER A 532 28.59 23.56 -25.56
CA SER A 532 29.85 23.78 -24.81
C SER A 532 29.92 23.01 -23.49
N ALA A 533 28.80 22.49 -23.01
CA ALA A 533 28.69 21.73 -21.77
C ALA A 533 28.25 20.30 -22.07
N THR A 534 28.83 19.33 -21.35
CA THR A 534 28.43 17.93 -21.46
C THR A 534 27.09 17.68 -20.80
N THR A 535 26.86 18.26 -19.62
CA THR A 535 25.62 18.15 -18.84
C THR A 535 25.26 19.50 -18.21
N ASP A 536 23.99 19.67 -17.80
CA ASP A 536 23.55 20.84 -17.07
C ASP A 536 24.01 20.75 -15.60
N PRO A 537 24.53 21.83 -14.98
CA PRO A 537 24.94 21.81 -13.58
C PRO A 537 23.81 21.51 -12.59
N SER A 538 22.55 21.75 -12.99
CA SER A 538 21.36 21.46 -12.18
C SER A 538 20.89 20.00 -12.27
N ASP A 539 21.51 19.17 -13.11
CA ASP A 539 21.15 17.77 -13.24
C ASP A 539 21.14 17.06 -11.86
N PRO A 540 20.07 16.34 -11.53
CA PRO A 540 20.00 15.64 -10.24
C PRO A 540 21.10 14.57 -10.19
N LYS A 541 21.73 14.43 -9.02
CA LYS A 541 22.62 13.30 -8.78
C LYS A 541 21.79 12.03 -8.81
N VAL A 542 22.10 11.13 -9.74
CA VAL A 542 21.47 9.81 -9.81
C VAL A 542 21.85 9.02 -8.54
N GLU A 543 20.91 8.93 -7.61
CA GLU A 543 21.08 8.18 -6.37
C GLU A 543 20.59 6.75 -6.59
N ILE A 544 21.49 5.79 -6.44
CA ILE A 544 21.13 4.36 -6.38
C ILE A 544 20.84 4.03 -4.92
N LYS A 545 19.59 4.23 -4.50
CA LYS A 545 19.13 3.77 -3.18
C LYS A 545 19.18 2.24 -3.15
N ASP A 546 19.61 1.70 -2.01
CA ASP A 546 19.52 0.26 -1.76
C ASP A 546 18.05 -0.10 -1.54
N GLU A 547 17.43 -0.65 -2.58
CA GLU A 547 16.02 -1.07 -2.57
C GLU A 547 15.86 -2.53 -2.13
N ALA A 548 16.92 -3.21 -1.69
CA ALA A 548 16.79 -4.53 -1.13
C ALA A 548 15.94 -4.45 0.15
N VAL A 549 14.84 -5.19 0.17
CA VAL A 549 14.01 -5.33 1.37
C VAL A 549 14.85 -5.96 2.46
N LYS A 550 15.06 -5.25 3.58
CA LYS A 550 15.87 -5.73 4.71
C LYS A 550 14.95 -6.02 5.90
N PRO A 551 15.32 -6.98 6.75
CA PRO A 551 14.70 -7.10 8.06
C PRO A 551 14.90 -5.80 8.84
N THR A 552 13.92 -5.42 9.66
CA THR A 552 14.05 -4.23 10.52
C THR A 552 15.03 -4.46 11.66
N ASP A 553 15.10 -5.66 12.22
CA ASP A 553 16.22 -6.07 13.06
C ASP A 553 17.40 -6.50 12.18
N THR A 554 18.52 -5.81 12.33
CA THR A 554 19.75 -6.08 11.56
C THR A 554 20.81 -6.80 12.37
N THR A 555 20.42 -7.51 13.43
CA THR A 555 21.33 -8.24 14.31
C THR A 555 21.00 -9.72 14.39
N LEU A 556 22.00 -10.54 14.78
CA LEU A 556 21.86 -11.98 14.98
C LEU A 556 22.56 -12.38 16.28
N THR A 557 21.82 -12.95 17.25
CA THR A 557 22.42 -13.58 18.43
C THR A 557 22.65 -15.07 18.20
N VAL A 558 23.92 -15.49 18.31
CA VAL A 558 24.33 -16.90 18.18
C VAL A 558 24.60 -17.49 19.57
N TYR A 559 23.93 -18.59 19.89
CA TYR A 559 24.12 -19.38 21.11
C TYR A 559 24.87 -20.67 20.79
N TYR A 560 26.01 -20.89 21.43
CA TYR A 560 26.89 -22.03 21.19
C TYR A 560 27.01 -22.90 22.44
N LYS A 561 26.62 -24.17 22.32
CA LYS A 561 26.92 -25.20 23.32
C LYS A 561 28.35 -25.68 23.10
N ASN A 562 29.21 -25.39 24.07
CA ASN A 562 30.63 -25.72 23.98
C ASN A 562 30.90 -27.18 24.34
N ASP A 563 30.50 -28.08 23.44
CA ASP A 563 30.67 -29.54 23.60
C ASP A 563 32.14 -29.96 23.45
N ASN A 564 32.97 -29.14 22.81
CA ASN A 564 34.42 -29.35 22.64
C ASN A 564 35.28 -28.99 23.86
N GLY A 565 34.68 -28.46 24.93
CA GLY A 565 35.41 -28.14 26.16
C GLY A 565 36.40 -26.98 26.05
N TYR A 566 36.18 -26.04 25.13
CA TYR A 566 37.01 -24.84 25.00
C TYR A 566 36.98 -24.00 26.29
N LYS A 567 38.11 -23.45 26.73
CA LYS A 567 38.11 -22.56 27.91
C LYS A 567 37.40 -21.24 27.63
N GLN A 568 37.61 -20.71 26.43
CA GLN A 568 37.02 -19.49 25.92
C GLN A 568 36.71 -19.70 24.43
N PRO A 569 35.46 -19.96 24.07
CA PRO A 569 35.04 -19.98 22.67
C PRO A 569 35.16 -18.60 22.03
N TYR A 570 35.59 -18.57 20.78
CA TYR A 570 35.53 -17.43 19.87
C TYR A 570 34.63 -17.78 18.69
N ILE A 571 33.81 -16.82 18.25
CA ILE A 571 33.04 -16.92 17.01
C ILE A 571 33.79 -16.16 15.91
N HIS A 572 34.08 -16.83 14.81
CA HIS A 572 34.63 -16.24 13.60
C HIS A 572 33.55 -16.28 12.52
N TYR A 573 33.15 -15.12 12.04
CA TYR A 573 32.01 -14.97 11.15
C TYR A 573 32.30 -14.04 9.97
N GLY A 574 31.50 -14.22 8.91
CA GLY A 574 31.43 -13.37 7.74
C GLY A 574 30.01 -12.87 7.47
N VAL A 575 29.90 -11.58 7.14
CA VAL A 575 28.67 -10.91 6.74
C VAL A 575 28.84 -10.47 5.28
N GLY A 576 28.12 -11.12 4.37
CA GLY A 576 28.40 -11.01 2.94
C GLY A 576 29.82 -11.52 2.61
N GLU A 577 30.63 -10.69 1.92
CA GLU A 577 32.01 -11.05 1.56
C GLU A 577 33.05 -10.71 2.64
N THR A 578 32.65 -10.00 3.70
CA THR A 578 33.59 -9.51 4.73
C THR A 578 33.62 -10.45 5.92
N TRP A 579 34.81 -10.91 6.31
CA TRP A 579 35.05 -11.79 7.46
C TRP A 579 35.78 -11.05 8.59
N THR A 580 35.52 -11.48 9.83
CA THR A 580 36.32 -11.07 10.99
C THR A 580 37.75 -11.61 10.90
N ASP A 581 38.74 -10.90 11.46
CA ASP A 581 40.09 -11.48 11.58
C ASP A 581 40.11 -12.67 12.54
N VAL A 582 40.87 -13.72 12.23
CA VAL A 582 41.07 -14.89 13.11
C VAL A 582 41.81 -14.45 14.39
N PRO A 583 41.39 -14.88 15.60
CA PRO A 583 40.42 -15.94 15.91
C PRO A 583 38.94 -15.55 15.94
N GLY A 584 38.58 -14.31 15.57
CA GLY A 584 37.22 -13.80 15.65
C GLY A 584 36.95 -13.07 16.97
N LYS A 585 35.72 -13.19 17.49
CA LYS A 585 35.24 -12.47 18.68
C LYS A 585 35.01 -13.41 19.85
N ALA A 586 35.51 -13.06 21.02
CA ALA A 586 35.28 -13.84 22.24
C ALA A 586 33.78 -13.86 22.59
N MET A 587 33.23 -15.05 22.83
CA MET A 587 31.85 -15.20 23.25
C MET A 587 31.69 -15.01 24.76
N THR A 588 30.49 -14.68 25.21
CA THR A 588 30.17 -14.51 26.64
C THR A 588 29.42 -15.72 27.17
N TYR A 589 29.87 -16.32 28.28
CA TYR A 589 29.15 -17.42 28.90
C TYR A 589 27.89 -16.93 29.62
N ASP A 590 26.73 -17.42 29.18
CA ASP A 590 25.45 -17.19 29.81
C ASP A 590 25.16 -18.34 30.79
N LYS A 591 25.17 -18.03 32.08
CA LYS A 591 24.95 -19.01 33.15
C LYS A 591 23.51 -19.52 33.19
N THR A 592 22.56 -18.70 32.73
CA THR A 592 21.13 -19.03 32.79
C THR A 592 20.80 -20.15 31.81
N SER A 593 21.32 -20.07 30.58
CA SER A 593 21.12 -21.12 29.56
C SER A 593 22.20 -22.19 29.57
N GLY A 594 23.40 -21.88 30.09
CA GLY A 594 24.58 -22.73 29.96
C GLY A 594 25.14 -22.77 28.54
N TYR A 595 24.94 -21.69 27.78
CA TYR A 595 25.48 -21.47 26.42
C TYR A 595 26.46 -20.30 26.41
N TRP A 596 27.32 -20.26 25.40
CA TRP A 596 28.10 -19.07 25.07
C TRP A 596 27.33 -18.26 24.04
N LYS A 597 27.25 -16.93 24.20
CA LYS A 597 26.50 -16.06 23.27
C LYS A 597 27.32 -14.90 22.73
N TYR A 598 27.01 -14.51 21.49
CA TYR A 598 27.54 -13.32 20.84
C TYR A 598 26.52 -12.78 19.83
N THR A 599 26.36 -11.45 19.78
CA THR A 599 25.46 -10.77 18.83
C THR A 599 26.27 -10.14 17.70
N ILE A 600 25.89 -10.46 16.47
CA ILE A 600 26.52 -10.02 15.23
C ILE A 600 25.68 -8.92 14.60
N GLU A 601 26.33 -7.82 14.20
CA GLU A 601 25.74 -6.79 13.33
C GLU A 601 25.71 -7.31 11.89
N THR A 602 24.54 -7.71 11.39
CA THR A 602 24.38 -8.34 10.06
C THR A 602 24.13 -7.32 8.96
N GLY A 603 23.63 -6.13 9.30
CA GLY A 603 23.15 -5.15 8.33
C GLY A 603 21.99 -5.67 7.46
N GLY A 604 21.28 -6.71 7.92
CA GLY A 604 20.20 -7.37 7.19
C GLY A 604 20.68 -8.34 6.11
N ASN A 605 21.87 -8.93 6.27
CA ASN A 605 22.44 -9.93 5.35
C ASN A 605 22.50 -11.32 5.97
N ALA A 606 22.71 -12.35 5.15
CA ALA A 606 23.03 -13.68 5.63
C ALA A 606 24.43 -13.72 6.27
N VAL A 607 24.61 -14.61 7.24
CA VAL A 607 25.85 -14.73 8.03
C VAL A 607 26.38 -16.15 7.91
N GLN A 608 27.67 -16.29 7.65
CA GLN A 608 28.39 -17.55 7.82
C GLN A 608 29.28 -17.47 9.06
N TYR A 609 29.41 -18.55 9.82
CA TYR A 609 30.20 -18.54 11.05
C TYR A 609 30.72 -19.93 11.45
N VAL A 610 31.77 -19.94 12.27
CA VAL A 610 32.43 -21.11 12.87
C VAL A 610 32.97 -20.74 14.24
N PHE A 611 33.31 -21.72 15.08
CA PHE A 611 33.87 -21.49 16.41
C PHE A 611 35.30 -22.00 16.54
N ASN A 612 36.08 -21.41 17.43
CA ASN A 612 37.42 -21.89 17.77
C ASN A 612 37.79 -21.57 19.23
N ASP A 613 38.94 -22.06 19.68
CA ASP A 613 39.45 -21.89 21.05
C ASP A 613 40.44 -20.71 21.22
N GLY A 614 40.56 -19.84 20.22
CA GLY A 614 41.58 -18.79 20.14
C GLY A 614 42.92 -19.27 19.54
N SER A 615 42.99 -20.53 19.13
CA SER A 615 44.13 -21.15 18.45
C SER A 615 43.67 -21.90 17.19
N ASN A 616 44.35 -22.97 16.78
CA ASN A 616 44.05 -23.71 15.55
C ASN A 616 43.05 -24.88 15.73
N SER A 617 42.22 -24.85 16.78
CA SER A 617 41.15 -25.84 17.00
C SER A 617 39.80 -25.25 16.61
N TRP A 618 39.10 -25.89 15.67
CA TRP A 618 37.87 -25.36 15.05
C TRP A 618 36.69 -26.31 15.24
N ASP A 619 35.51 -25.72 15.45
CA ASP A 619 34.21 -26.38 15.40
C ASP A 619 33.47 -25.96 14.13
N ASN A 620 33.07 -26.95 13.34
CA ASN A 620 32.35 -26.85 12.09
C ASN A 620 31.13 -27.79 12.12
N PRO A 621 30.10 -27.54 11.29
CA PRO A 621 28.96 -28.45 11.18
C PRO A 621 29.37 -29.86 10.74
N ASN A 622 28.53 -30.83 11.08
CA ASN A 622 28.68 -32.22 10.63
C ASN A 622 28.77 -32.28 9.08
N GLY A 623 29.90 -32.77 8.56
CA GLY A 623 30.19 -32.80 7.13
C GLY A 623 31.13 -31.69 6.63
N GLY A 624 31.57 -30.77 7.50
CA GLY A 624 32.50 -29.69 7.19
C GLY A 624 31.82 -28.43 6.62
N GLY A 625 32.60 -27.39 6.36
CA GLY A 625 32.09 -26.08 5.92
C GLY A 625 31.81 -25.13 7.08
N ASN A 626 30.97 -24.11 6.85
CA ASN A 626 30.60 -23.12 7.84
C ASN A 626 29.14 -23.31 8.25
N TYR A 627 28.80 -22.92 9.48
CA TYR A 627 27.40 -22.73 9.84
C TYR A 627 26.84 -21.52 9.08
N GLU A 628 25.55 -21.53 8.79
CA GLU A 628 24.89 -20.45 8.04
C GLU A 628 23.60 -20.03 8.76
N ALA A 629 23.42 -18.71 8.90
CA ALA A 629 22.17 -18.09 9.27
C ALA A 629 21.64 -17.30 8.07
N ALA A 630 20.41 -17.60 7.65
CA ALA A 630 19.78 -16.92 6.54
C ALA A 630 19.51 -15.43 6.85
N LYS A 631 19.26 -14.64 5.81
CA LYS A 631 18.91 -13.23 5.95
C LYS A 631 17.64 -13.07 6.80
N GLY A 632 17.72 -12.23 7.84
CA GLY A 632 16.61 -11.92 8.74
C GLY A 632 16.39 -12.92 9.87
N ILE A 633 17.28 -13.92 10.01
CA ILE A 633 17.33 -14.72 11.24
C ILE A 633 17.98 -13.88 12.35
N VAL A 634 17.25 -13.74 13.45
CA VAL A 634 17.68 -12.94 14.61
C VAL A 634 18.31 -13.78 15.73
N GLN A 635 17.98 -15.07 15.80
CA GLN A 635 18.49 -15.98 16.82
C GLN A 635 18.87 -17.32 16.21
N GLN A 636 20.02 -17.85 16.61
CA GLN A 636 20.52 -19.14 16.12
C GLN A 636 21.22 -19.90 17.24
N THR A 637 20.86 -21.17 17.43
CA THR A 637 21.48 -22.06 18.41
C THR A 637 22.33 -23.12 17.72
N VAL A 638 23.47 -23.47 18.33
CA VAL A 638 24.38 -24.53 17.90
C VAL A 638 24.61 -25.50 19.03
N THR A 639 24.41 -26.79 18.77
CA THR A 639 24.63 -27.90 19.71
C THR A 639 24.98 -29.16 18.92
N ASP A 640 25.95 -29.96 19.39
CA ASP A 640 26.36 -31.21 18.74
C ASP A 640 26.59 -31.07 17.21
N HIS A 641 27.35 -30.04 16.83
CA HIS A 641 27.66 -29.70 15.43
C HIS A 641 26.44 -29.49 14.51
N ALA A 642 25.27 -29.23 15.09
CA ALA A 642 24.04 -28.90 14.38
C ALA A 642 23.60 -27.48 14.74
N SER A 643 23.05 -26.76 13.76
CA SER A 643 22.53 -25.41 13.99
C SER A 643 21.03 -25.34 13.71
N THR A 644 20.30 -24.68 14.61
CA THR A 644 18.84 -24.52 14.59
C THR A 644 18.46 -23.07 14.83
N VAL A 645 17.47 -22.57 14.11
CA VAL A 645 16.91 -21.23 14.31
C VAL A 645 16.25 -21.13 15.70
N GLY A 646 16.36 -19.97 16.33
CA GLY A 646 15.78 -19.66 17.63
C GLY A 646 16.76 -19.74 18.80
N SER A 647 16.34 -19.23 19.96
CA SER A 647 17.10 -19.30 21.21
C SER A 647 17.05 -20.68 21.90
N PRO A 648 17.96 -20.98 22.84
CA PRO A 648 17.90 -22.18 23.68
C PRO A 648 16.57 -22.31 24.44
N LYS A 649 16.02 -23.53 24.52
CA LYS A 649 14.76 -23.84 25.23
C LYS A 649 14.75 -23.39 26.69
N THR A 650 15.91 -23.34 27.35
CA THR A 650 16.07 -22.94 28.76
C THR A 650 15.55 -21.53 29.04
N TYR A 651 15.62 -20.60 28.08
CA TYR A 651 15.08 -19.24 28.27
C TYR A 651 13.56 -19.20 28.40
N ARG A 652 12.88 -20.30 28.09
CA ARG A 652 11.42 -20.38 28.03
C ARG A 652 10.85 -21.44 28.98
N GLN A 653 11.70 -22.20 29.66
CA GLN A 653 11.27 -23.23 30.61
C GLN A 653 10.82 -22.62 31.94
N ASP A 654 11.58 -21.68 32.46
CA ASP A 654 11.30 -21.04 33.75
C ASP A 654 10.48 -19.77 33.51
N GLY A 655 9.16 -19.90 33.61
CA GLY A 655 8.24 -18.75 33.55
C GLY A 655 8.42 -17.81 34.73
N LYS A 656 7.91 -16.60 34.60
CA LYS A 656 7.93 -15.56 35.63
C LYS A 656 6.53 -15.22 36.07
N THR A 657 6.40 -14.77 37.31
CA THR A 657 5.13 -14.27 37.85
C THR A 657 5.31 -12.86 38.37
N ARG A 658 4.39 -11.96 38.05
CA ARG A 658 4.45 -10.56 38.42
C ARG A 658 3.43 -10.21 39.50
N LEU A 659 3.83 -9.35 40.43
CA LEU A 659 2.98 -8.80 41.49
C LEU A 659 3.03 -7.27 41.44
N VAL A 660 1.87 -6.65 41.35
CA VAL A 660 1.70 -5.20 41.44
C VAL A 660 0.83 -4.85 42.64
N VAL A 661 1.34 -3.99 43.52
CA VAL A 661 0.61 -3.54 44.71
C VAL A 661 0.58 -2.03 44.75
N HIS A 662 -0.63 -1.47 44.72
CA HIS A 662 -0.89 -0.05 44.89
C HIS A 662 -1.33 0.23 46.33
N TYR A 663 -0.65 1.15 47.01
CA TYR A 663 -0.95 1.52 48.39
C TYR A 663 -1.20 3.02 48.54
N LYS A 664 -2.41 3.36 48.99
CA LYS A 664 -2.80 4.74 49.30
C LYS A 664 -2.64 5.00 50.80
N ALA A 665 -1.56 5.67 51.16
CA ALA A 665 -1.24 5.96 52.55
C ALA A 665 -2.17 7.04 53.16
N PRO A 666 -2.61 6.90 54.42
CA PRO A 666 -3.25 7.98 55.16
C PRO A 666 -2.27 9.11 55.49
N ALA A 667 -2.82 10.30 55.80
CA ALA A 667 -2.01 11.45 56.16
C ALA A 667 -1.19 11.17 57.43
N GLY A 668 0.14 11.29 57.33
CA GLY A 668 1.07 11.05 58.45
C GLY A 668 1.40 9.58 58.69
N ASP A 669 1.17 8.70 57.71
CA ASP A 669 1.56 7.29 57.80
C ASP A 669 3.08 7.11 57.98
N GLU A 670 3.46 5.98 58.57
CA GLU A 670 4.87 5.55 58.65
C GLU A 670 5.35 4.99 57.31
N ALA A 671 6.67 4.90 57.10
CA ALA A 671 7.22 4.27 55.91
C ALA A 671 6.79 2.79 55.84
N ARG A 672 6.21 2.37 54.71
CA ARG A 672 5.69 1.02 54.52
C ARG A 672 6.62 0.15 53.66
N ALA A 673 6.50 -1.15 53.85
CA ALA A 673 7.06 -2.19 52.99
C ALA A 673 6.05 -3.35 52.89
N LEU A 674 6.27 -4.24 51.93
CA LEU A 674 5.48 -5.45 51.73
C LEU A 674 6.19 -6.66 52.33
N TRP A 675 5.46 -7.60 52.92
CA TRP A 675 5.94 -8.96 53.14
C TRP A 675 5.17 -9.90 52.20
N VAL A 676 5.88 -10.59 51.32
CA VAL A 676 5.31 -11.39 50.24
C VAL A 676 5.81 -12.82 50.31
N TRP A 677 4.90 -13.78 50.16
CA TRP A 677 5.18 -15.21 49.97
C TRP A 677 4.24 -15.76 48.90
N GLY A 678 4.54 -16.92 48.33
CA GLY A 678 3.76 -17.46 47.21
C GLY A 678 3.74 -18.98 47.14
N SER A 679 2.79 -19.50 46.39
CA SER A 679 2.67 -20.93 46.11
C SER A 679 2.06 -21.17 44.74
N ASN A 680 2.32 -22.35 44.19
CA ASN A 680 1.65 -22.83 42.99
C ASN A 680 0.73 -23.99 43.38
N SER A 681 -0.57 -23.81 43.19
CA SER A 681 -1.58 -24.83 43.51
C SER A 681 -1.55 -26.06 42.61
N ASN A 682 -0.85 -25.98 41.47
CA ASN A 682 -0.72 -27.05 40.49
C ASN A 682 0.62 -27.80 40.58
N THR A 683 1.59 -27.28 41.34
CA THR A 683 2.93 -27.88 41.48
C THR A 683 3.40 -27.82 42.93
N SER A 684 4.62 -28.27 43.22
CA SER A 684 5.23 -28.11 44.55
C SER A 684 6.00 -26.78 44.70
N ALA A 685 5.90 -25.85 43.75
CA ALA A 685 6.63 -24.60 43.80
C ALA A 685 6.13 -23.67 44.92
N SER A 686 7.05 -23.10 45.69
CA SER A 686 6.78 -22.17 46.78
C SER A 686 7.80 -21.04 46.79
N LEU A 687 7.34 -19.83 47.10
CA LEU A 687 8.16 -18.66 47.34
C LEU A 687 8.19 -18.37 48.83
N ASP A 688 9.38 -18.45 49.42
CA ASP A 688 9.61 -18.11 50.83
C ASP A 688 9.31 -16.63 51.10
N GLY A 689 8.82 -16.36 52.32
CA GLY A 689 8.47 -15.01 52.74
C GLY A 689 9.67 -14.05 52.69
N GLN A 690 9.51 -12.93 52.01
CA GLN A 690 10.54 -11.89 51.90
C GLN A 690 9.94 -10.48 51.97
N GLN A 691 10.73 -9.54 52.51
CA GLN A 691 10.37 -8.13 52.53
C GLN A 691 10.70 -7.48 51.18
N ILE A 692 9.72 -6.74 50.66
CA ILE A 692 9.79 -6.03 49.38
C ILE A 692 9.47 -4.56 49.63
N GLU A 693 10.32 -3.67 49.14
CA GLU A 693 10.11 -2.22 49.26
C GLU A 693 9.24 -1.71 48.09
N PHE A 694 8.51 -0.61 48.30
CA PHE A 694 7.80 0.07 47.22
C PHE A 694 8.79 0.60 46.18
N SER A 695 8.46 0.38 44.90
CA SER A 695 9.32 0.71 43.76
C SER A 695 9.21 2.17 43.30
N GLY A 696 8.16 2.88 43.72
CA GLY A 696 7.93 4.28 43.36
C GLY A 696 6.54 4.76 43.77
N THR A 697 6.07 5.82 43.13
CA THR A 697 4.73 6.38 43.34
C THR A 697 4.00 6.59 42.03
N ASP A 698 2.74 6.18 41.98
CA ASP A 698 1.86 6.39 40.83
C ASP A 698 0.86 7.53 41.09
N CYS A 699 -0.18 7.61 40.26
CA CYS A 699 -1.26 8.59 40.35
C CYS A 699 -2.17 8.45 41.58
N TRP A 700 -2.01 7.40 42.39
CA TRP A 700 -2.90 7.06 43.51
C TRP A 700 -2.15 6.91 44.84
N GLY A 701 -0.89 6.44 44.81
CA GLY A 701 -0.07 6.29 46.00
C GLY A 701 1.29 5.63 45.74
N GLU A 702 1.80 4.90 46.72
CA GLU A 702 3.00 4.09 46.58
C GLU A 702 2.69 2.86 45.71
N VAL A 703 3.61 2.48 44.83
CA VAL A 703 3.46 1.32 43.95
C VAL A 703 4.67 0.41 44.03
N ALA A 704 4.42 -0.88 44.18
CA ALA A 704 5.44 -1.92 44.14
C ALA A 704 5.17 -2.80 42.91
N ASN A 705 6.10 -2.82 41.95
CA ASN A 705 6.04 -3.67 40.76
C ASN A 705 7.21 -4.65 40.79
N ILE A 706 6.93 -5.94 40.98
CA ILE A 706 7.95 -6.98 41.20
C ILE A 706 7.67 -8.17 40.30
N THR A 707 8.74 -8.74 39.76
CA THR A 707 8.69 -10.00 39.01
C THR A 707 9.51 -11.05 39.75
N PHE A 708 8.93 -12.21 39.98
CA PHE A 708 9.55 -13.36 40.62
C PHE A 708 9.85 -14.44 39.58
N ASP A 709 11.01 -15.08 39.70
CA ASP A 709 11.32 -16.29 38.94
C ASP A 709 10.43 -17.45 39.42
N GLY A 710 9.87 -18.20 38.48
CA GLY A 710 8.91 -19.27 38.71
C GLY A 710 7.46 -18.86 38.44
N THR A 711 6.63 -19.86 38.17
CA THR A 711 5.18 -19.72 37.98
C THR A 711 4.44 -19.97 39.30
N TYR A 712 3.72 -18.98 39.82
CA TYR A 712 2.90 -19.07 41.04
C TYR A 712 1.44 -18.82 40.70
N THR A 713 0.52 -19.41 41.47
CA THR A 713 -0.93 -19.19 41.30
C THR A 713 -1.52 -18.31 42.41
N ASP A 714 -0.79 -18.21 43.51
CA ASP A 714 -1.25 -17.59 44.75
C ASP A 714 -0.10 -16.83 45.41
N PHE A 715 -0.36 -15.58 45.80
CA PHE A 715 0.51 -14.79 46.66
C PHE A 715 -0.19 -14.41 47.96
N GLY A 716 0.56 -14.50 49.06
CA GLY A 716 0.20 -13.81 50.29
C GLY A 716 0.93 -12.48 50.39
N VAL A 717 0.22 -11.42 50.76
CA VAL A 717 0.75 -10.05 50.84
C VAL A 717 0.35 -9.41 52.17
N ILE A 718 1.30 -8.75 52.82
CA ILE A 718 1.08 -7.89 53.99
C ILE A 718 1.71 -6.52 53.71
N VAL A 719 0.94 -5.44 53.85
CA VAL A 719 1.50 -4.08 53.93
C VAL A 719 1.82 -3.81 55.41
N LYS A 720 3.10 -3.61 55.73
CA LYS A 720 3.62 -3.44 57.10
C LYS A 720 4.49 -2.19 57.22
N GLY A 721 4.74 -1.71 58.43
CA GLY A 721 5.81 -0.74 58.69
C GLY A 721 7.14 -1.27 58.15
N LYS A 722 8.01 -0.39 57.65
CA LYS A 722 9.28 -0.79 57.00
C LYS A 722 10.21 -1.54 57.97
N ASP A 723 10.31 -1.03 59.19
CA ASP A 723 11.26 -1.51 60.21
C ASP A 723 10.58 -2.29 61.36
N ASP A 724 9.26 -2.49 61.31
CA ASP A 724 8.48 -3.23 62.29
C ASP A 724 7.34 -4.05 61.64
N TRP A 725 6.46 -4.66 62.44
CA TRP A 725 5.36 -5.50 61.96
C TRP A 725 3.98 -4.84 62.11
N HIS A 726 3.90 -3.51 62.21
CA HIS A 726 2.62 -2.81 62.23
C HIS A 726 1.92 -2.98 60.86
N LYS A 727 0.90 -3.85 60.81
CA LYS A 727 0.17 -4.18 59.59
C LYS A 727 -0.93 -3.15 59.28
N VAL A 728 -1.17 -2.92 57.99
CA VAL A 728 -2.40 -2.27 57.50
C VAL A 728 -3.50 -3.33 57.42
N GLY A 729 -4.46 -3.26 58.36
CA GLY A 729 -5.39 -4.36 58.63
C GLY A 729 -4.77 -5.44 59.53
N GLN A 730 -5.56 -6.43 59.92
CA GLN A 730 -5.14 -7.53 60.79
C GLN A 730 -4.94 -8.85 60.02
N ASN A 731 -5.62 -9.01 58.87
CA ASN A 731 -5.56 -10.24 58.09
C ASN A 731 -4.50 -10.19 56.99
N ASP A 732 -3.97 -11.38 56.67
CA ASP A 732 -3.11 -11.60 55.52
C ASP A 732 -3.95 -11.58 54.23
N ARG A 733 -3.43 -10.95 53.16
CA ARG A 733 -4.14 -10.82 51.90
C ARG A 733 -3.74 -11.95 50.97
N ASN A 734 -4.69 -12.77 50.54
CA ASN A 734 -4.44 -13.80 49.54
C ASN A 734 -4.84 -13.29 48.15
N VAL A 735 -3.92 -13.32 47.20
CA VAL A 735 -4.06 -12.76 45.86
C VAL A 735 -3.86 -13.86 44.84
N LYS A 736 -4.82 -13.98 43.91
CA LYS A 736 -4.73 -14.92 42.79
C LYS A 736 -3.98 -14.28 41.64
N VAL A 737 -3.12 -15.07 41.00
CA VAL A 737 -2.44 -14.69 39.77
C VAL A 737 -3.38 -14.98 38.60
N ALA A 738 -3.59 -13.98 37.74
CA ALA A 738 -4.39 -14.10 36.52
C ALA A 738 -3.65 -14.91 35.44
N ALA A 739 -4.38 -15.31 34.39
CA ALA A 739 -3.86 -16.19 33.35
C ALA A 739 -2.70 -15.58 32.53
N ASP A 740 -2.58 -14.26 32.55
CA ASP A 740 -1.52 -13.48 31.90
C ASP A 740 -0.21 -13.42 32.73
N GLY A 741 -0.21 -14.00 33.93
CA GLY A 741 0.95 -14.10 34.82
C GLY A 741 1.07 -13.00 35.87
N THR A 742 0.08 -12.11 36.00
CA THR A 742 0.11 -11.01 36.98
C THR A 742 -0.94 -11.18 38.09
N ALA A 743 -0.53 -10.83 39.31
CA ALA A 743 -1.42 -10.51 40.41
C ALA A 743 -1.35 -8.99 40.66
N GLU A 744 -2.48 -8.29 40.58
CA GLU A 744 -2.55 -6.85 40.85
C GLU A 744 -3.60 -6.54 41.92
N ILE A 745 -3.22 -5.73 42.93
CA ILE A 745 -4.12 -5.32 44.00
C ILE A 745 -3.98 -3.84 44.39
N TRP A 746 -5.07 -3.27 44.90
CA TRP A 746 -5.12 -1.96 45.52
C TRP A 746 -5.50 -2.07 47.00
N VAL A 747 -4.71 -1.43 47.85
CA VAL A 747 -4.88 -1.35 49.30
C VAL A 747 -5.04 0.11 49.69
N ASP A 748 -6.25 0.49 50.13
CA ASP A 748 -6.55 1.85 50.57
C ASP A 748 -6.39 1.97 52.10
N GLY A 749 -5.28 2.55 52.55
CA GLY A 749 -5.01 2.81 53.96
C GLY A 749 -5.88 3.93 54.57
N THR A 750 -6.71 4.59 53.76
CA THR A 750 -7.71 5.58 54.19
C THR A 750 -9.12 5.02 54.27
N ALA A 751 -9.34 3.77 53.84
CA ALA A 751 -10.65 3.14 53.84
C ALA A 751 -11.17 2.89 55.26
N SER A 752 -12.50 2.89 55.41
CA SER A 752 -13.15 2.52 56.67
C SER A 752 -12.99 1.04 57.02
N ASP A 753 -12.80 0.20 56.00
CA ASP A 753 -12.49 -1.23 56.14
C ASP A 753 -11.06 -1.48 55.65
N LEU A 754 -10.12 -1.53 56.59
CA LEU A 754 -8.71 -1.78 56.30
C LEU A 754 -8.41 -3.25 55.97
N GLU A 755 -9.40 -4.16 56.00
CA GLU A 755 -9.23 -5.54 55.54
C GLU A 755 -9.50 -5.68 54.03
N GLN A 756 -10.16 -4.70 53.42
CA GLN A 756 -10.52 -4.75 52.01
C GLN A 756 -9.28 -4.76 51.11
N THR A 757 -9.26 -5.69 50.15
CA THR A 757 -8.28 -5.75 49.06
C THR A 757 -9.04 -5.73 47.75
N LEU A 758 -8.75 -4.75 46.90
CA LEU A 758 -9.39 -4.63 45.59
C LEU A 758 -8.51 -5.30 44.54
N THR A 759 -9.12 -6.03 43.61
CA THR A 759 -8.44 -6.67 42.46
C THR A 759 -8.82 -6.02 41.13
N VAL A 760 -9.49 -4.87 41.20
CA VAL A 760 -9.87 -4.03 40.07
C VAL A 760 -9.58 -2.59 40.44
N ALA A 761 -9.07 -1.80 39.49
CA ALA A 761 -8.72 -0.40 39.70
C ALA A 761 -9.91 0.41 40.28
N PRO A 762 -9.75 1.10 41.42
CA PRO A 762 -10.81 1.89 42.01
C PRO A 762 -11.10 3.16 41.18
N ALA A 763 -12.31 3.71 41.32
CA ALA A 763 -12.78 4.83 40.49
C ALA A 763 -11.89 6.09 40.63
N ASP A 764 -11.34 6.34 41.82
CA ASP A 764 -10.45 7.47 42.05
C ASP A 764 -9.06 7.27 41.43
N TYR A 765 -8.54 6.03 41.36
CA TYR A 765 -7.37 5.67 40.54
C TYR A 765 -7.61 6.01 39.06
N VAL A 766 -8.70 5.50 38.47
CA VAL A 766 -9.06 5.74 37.06
C VAL A 766 -9.16 7.26 36.76
N SER A 767 -9.76 8.03 37.67
CA SER A 767 -9.91 9.48 37.49
C SER A 767 -8.61 10.28 37.62
N SER A 768 -7.61 9.73 38.32
CA SER A 768 -6.32 10.35 38.62
C SER A 768 -5.23 10.00 37.61
N CYS A 769 -5.29 8.79 37.05
CA CYS A 769 -4.33 8.25 36.07
C CYS A 769 -4.67 8.68 34.63
N LYS A 770 -4.62 9.99 34.37
CA LYS A 770 -4.89 10.59 33.04
C LYS A 770 -3.76 11.50 32.57
N GLY A 771 -3.54 11.52 31.26
CA GLY A 771 -2.58 12.41 30.60
C GLY A 771 -1.13 11.98 30.77
N TYR A 772 -0.89 10.66 30.83
CA TYR A 772 0.44 10.08 30.90
C TYR A 772 0.92 9.67 29.51
N ASP A 773 2.21 9.81 29.25
CA ASP A 773 2.84 9.21 28.08
C ASP A 773 3.26 7.77 28.41
N VAL A 774 2.64 6.78 27.77
CA VAL A 774 2.86 5.35 28.07
C VAL A 774 3.85 4.75 27.08
N ASN A 775 5.00 4.28 27.58
CA ASN A 775 5.98 3.52 26.81
C ASN A 775 5.59 2.05 26.82
N ILE A 776 5.41 1.48 25.63
CA ILE A 776 4.95 0.11 25.45
C ILE A 776 6.12 -0.70 24.88
N THR A 777 6.36 -1.87 25.47
CA THR A 777 7.33 -2.87 25.02
C THR A 777 6.59 -4.18 24.80
N VAL A 778 6.70 -4.73 23.60
CA VAL A 778 6.13 -6.03 23.24
C VAL A 778 7.26 -6.97 22.87
N HIS A 779 7.31 -8.12 23.54
CA HIS A 779 8.22 -9.23 23.25
C HIS A 779 7.45 -10.32 22.51
N TYR A 780 7.76 -10.57 21.25
CA TYR A 780 7.05 -11.56 20.43
C TYR A 780 7.93 -12.76 20.16
N TYR A 781 7.52 -13.92 20.66
CA TYR A 781 8.19 -15.20 20.43
C TYR A 781 7.50 -16.01 19.34
N ARG A 782 8.31 -16.52 18.40
CA ARG A 782 7.93 -17.51 17.41
C ARG A 782 8.83 -18.74 17.53
N ASP A 783 8.24 -19.92 17.45
CA ASP A 783 8.96 -21.20 17.52
C ASP A 783 9.75 -21.52 16.25
N ASP A 784 9.28 -21.05 15.09
CA ASP A 784 10.04 -21.12 13.85
C ASP A 784 11.21 -20.13 13.81
N GLY A 785 11.20 -19.12 14.69
CA GLY A 785 12.13 -17.99 14.74
C GLY A 785 12.18 -17.17 13.44
N LEU A 786 11.17 -17.30 12.58
CA LEU A 786 11.07 -16.63 11.28
C LEU A 786 10.20 -15.37 11.40
N TYR A 787 10.82 -14.26 11.75
CA TYR A 787 10.16 -12.94 11.75
C TYR A 787 10.26 -12.25 10.39
N PHE A 788 11.34 -12.52 9.65
CA PHE A 788 11.54 -12.11 8.27
C PHE A 788 11.77 -13.34 7.39
N ASN A 789 11.05 -13.45 6.29
CA ASN A 789 11.19 -14.55 5.34
C ASN A 789 11.79 -14.06 4.02
N ALA A 790 13.11 -14.18 3.89
CA ALA A 790 13.82 -13.78 2.67
C ALA A 790 13.41 -14.58 1.41
N GLY A 791 12.81 -15.76 1.58
CA GLY A 791 12.35 -16.61 0.47
C GLY A 791 10.96 -16.23 -0.08
N ASP A 792 10.21 -15.40 0.64
CA ASP A 792 8.91 -14.93 0.17
C ASP A 792 9.08 -13.74 -0.78
N THR A 793 8.88 -14.02 -2.07
CA THR A 793 8.90 -13.01 -3.15
C THR A 793 7.51 -12.51 -3.52
N THR A 794 6.46 -13.00 -2.85
CA THR A 794 5.06 -12.61 -3.11
C THR A 794 4.67 -11.36 -2.33
N ASN A 795 5.23 -11.18 -1.14
CA ASN A 795 5.02 -10.00 -0.31
C ASN A 795 6.17 -8.99 -0.46
N LYS A 796 5.84 -7.70 -0.60
CA LYS A 796 6.82 -6.62 -0.71
C LYS A 796 7.67 -6.46 0.55
N THR A 797 7.07 -6.71 1.71
CA THR A 797 7.74 -6.70 3.02
C THR A 797 7.44 -8.03 3.69
N PRO A 798 8.22 -9.09 3.43
CA PRO A 798 7.94 -10.44 3.91
C PRO A 798 8.32 -10.59 5.39
N GLN A 799 7.75 -9.73 6.23
CA GLN A 799 8.09 -9.57 7.62
C GLN A 799 6.84 -9.50 8.50
N TRP A 800 6.98 -9.97 9.73
CA TRP A 800 6.02 -9.74 10.80
C TRP A 800 6.12 -8.32 11.37
N ASP A 801 4.95 -7.76 11.70
CA ASP A 801 4.79 -6.50 12.43
C ASP A 801 3.56 -6.54 13.35
N LEU A 802 3.35 -5.46 14.10
CA LEU A 802 2.17 -5.27 14.93
C LEU A 802 1.33 -4.10 14.39
N TRP A 803 0.03 -4.31 14.19
CA TRP A 803 -0.91 -3.20 14.01
C TRP A 803 -1.56 -2.84 15.33
N THR A 804 -1.56 -1.56 15.67
CA THR A 804 -2.03 -1.08 16.97
C THR A 804 -3.04 0.04 16.82
N TRP A 805 -3.98 0.12 17.77
CA TRP A 805 -4.97 1.18 17.87
C TRP A 805 -5.28 1.50 19.33
N SER A 806 -5.81 2.70 19.60
CA SER A 806 -6.38 3.01 20.91
C SER A 806 -7.52 4.01 20.82
N GLY A 807 -8.49 3.91 21.74
CA GLY A 807 -9.58 4.88 21.87
C GLY A 807 -9.17 6.27 22.38
N ALA A 808 -7.88 6.47 22.71
CA ALA A 808 -7.37 7.68 23.35
C ALA A 808 -6.85 8.75 22.37
N GLY A 809 -7.16 8.64 21.07
CA GLY A 809 -6.81 9.65 20.06
C GLY A 809 -5.49 9.42 19.32
N SER A 810 -4.91 8.22 19.39
CA SER A 810 -3.86 7.80 18.45
C SER A 810 -4.47 7.28 17.16
N VAL A 811 -3.84 7.62 16.04
CA VAL A 811 -4.13 7.01 14.75
C VAL A 811 -3.73 5.54 14.78
N ASN A 812 -4.51 4.70 14.11
CA ASN A 812 -4.11 3.32 13.86
C ASN A 812 -2.72 3.31 13.21
N SER A 813 -1.81 2.49 13.73
CA SER A 813 -0.41 2.53 13.29
C SER A 813 0.24 1.16 13.31
N GLN A 814 1.14 0.97 12.35
CA GLN A 814 2.04 -0.17 12.29
C GLN A 814 3.24 0.09 13.22
N GLN A 815 3.59 -0.91 14.00
CA GLN A 815 4.75 -0.95 14.89
C GLN A 815 5.68 -2.07 14.42
N SER A 816 6.91 -1.70 14.08
CA SER A 816 7.92 -2.63 13.60
C SER A 816 8.59 -3.38 14.75
N LEU A 817 9.07 -4.58 14.46
CA LEU A 817 9.90 -5.39 15.36
C LEU A 817 11.38 -5.04 15.11
N THR A 818 11.97 -4.18 15.94
CA THR A 818 13.24 -3.48 15.59
C THR A 818 14.50 -4.08 16.22
N SER A 819 14.34 -5.00 17.16
CA SER A 819 15.42 -5.65 17.91
C SER A 819 14.94 -6.99 18.44
N HIS A 820 15.80 -7.76 19.10
CA HIS A 820 15.42 -8.99 19.80
C HIS A 820 16.11 -9.09 21.17
N ASP A 821 15.50 -9.86 22.07
CA ASP A 821 16.12 -10.36 23.30
C ASP A 821 16.24 -11.89 23.28
N ASP A 822 16.34 -12.54 24.44
CA ASP A 822 16.41 -14.00 24.54
C ASP A 822 15.03 -14.67 24.33
N TRP A 823 13.92 -13.91 24.44
CA TRP A 823 12.55 -14.37 24.20
C TRP A 823 12.22 -14.35 22.72
N GLY A 824 12.46 -13.25 22.01
CA GLY A 824 12.11 -13.09 20.60
C GLY A 824 12.32 -11.67 20.11
N GLU A 825 11.62 -11.28 19.05
CA GLU A 825 11.70 -9.90 18.55
C GLU A 825 10.87 -8.92 19.39
N ILE A 826 11.30 -7.67 19.40
CA ILE A 826 10.80 -6.61 20.27
C ILE A 826 10.27 -5.46 19.42
N SER A 827 9.09 -4.97 19.77
CA SER A 827 8.58 -3.68 19.34
C SER A 827 8.47 -2.72 20.52
N THR A 828 8.83 -1.44 20.29
CA THR A 828 8.65 -0.38 21.30
C THR A 828 8.02 0.85 20.69
N TRP A 829 7.07 1.45 21.41
CA TRP A 829 6.46 2.73 21.00
C TRP A 829 5.89 3.50 22.19
N THR A 830 5.60 4.79 21.99
CA THR A 830 5.01 5.64 23.02
C THR A 830 3.62 6.11 22.63
N LEU A 831 2.63 5.82 23.48
CA LEU A 831 1.29 6.37 23.38
C LEU A 831 1.20 7.68 24.16
N LYS A 832 0.98 8.79 23.44
CA LYS A 832 0.89 10.12 24.03
C LYS A 832 -0.45 10.37 24.69
N ASN A 833 -0.43 11.04 25.85
CA ASN A 833 -1.62 11.56 26.52
C ASN A 833 -2.70 10.49 26.80
N TYR A 834 -2.27 9.30 27.21
CA TYR A 834 -3.13 8.14 27.45
C TYR A 834 -4.22 8.43 28.50
N LYS A 835 -5.38 7.80 28.29
CA LYS A 835 -6.54 7.85 29.18
C LYS A 835 -6.90 6.43 29.58
N TYR A 836 -6.83 6.15 30.88
CA TYR A 836 -7.26 4.87 31.43
C TYR A 836 -8.77 4.64 31.14
N PRO A 837 -9.18 3.46 30.67
CA PRO A 837 -10.58 3.16 30.37
C PRO A 837 -11.51 3.34 31.58
N THR A 838 -12.71 3.87 31.34
CA THR A 838 -13.73 3.98 32.40
C THR A 838 -14.42 2.65 32.69
N ASP A 839 -14.43 1.73 31.73
CA ASP A 839 -14.90 0.36 31.92
C ASP A 839 -13.72 -0.55 32.26
N THR A 840 -13.56 -0.85 33.53
CA THR A 840 -12.50 -1.73 34.05
C THR A 840 -12.94 -3.20 34.14
N SER A 841 -14.19 -3.52 33.79
CA SER A 841 -14.74 -4.87 33.95
C SER A 841 -14.14 -5.89 32.99
N SER A 842 -13.59 -5.44 31.87
CA SER A 842 -12.93 -6.26 30.86
C SER A 842 -11.46 -6.58 31.17
N GLY A 843 -10.84 -5.87 32.12
CA GLY A 843 -9.40 -5.93 32.37
C GLY A 843 -8.52 -5.38 31.23
N ALA A 844 -9.12 -4.79 30.18
CA ALA A 844 -8.38 -4.27 29.02
C ALA A 844 -7.93 -2.82 29.23
N SER A 845 -6.73 -2.49 28.73
CA SER A 845 -6.23 -1.09 28.67
C SER A 845 -6.90 -0.23 27.58
N GLY A 846 -7.67 -0.85 26.67
CA GLY A 846 -8.18 -0.17 25.47
C GLY A 846 -7.10 0.10 24.40
N ILE A 847 -5.89 -0.44 24.58
CA ILE A 847 -4.83 -0.49 23.58
C ILE A 847 -4.93 -1.84 22.86
N GLY A 848 -5.36 -1.81 21.60
CA GLY A 848 -5.50 -3.01 20.78
C GLY A 848 -4.24 -3.31 19.97
N LEU A 849 -3.99 -4.60 19.71
CA LEU A 849 -2.91 -5.09 18.88
C LEU A 849 -3.36 -6.26 17.98
N LEU A 850 -2.75 -6.34 16.79
CA LEU A 850 -2.85 -7.43 15.84
C LEU A 850 -1.47 -7.81 15.33
N ARG A 851 -1.15 -9.11 15.30
CA ARG A 851 0.08 -9.63 14.67
C ARG A 851 -0.18 -9.86 13.19
N ARG A 852 0.65 -9.26 12.33
CA ARG A 852 0.47 -9.30 10.88
C ARG A 852 1.74 -9.70 10.17
N TYR A 853 1.56 -10.28 8.99
CA TYR A 853 2.63 -10.59 8.07
C TYR A 853 2.42 -9.87 6.73
N GLY A 854 3.50 -9.40 6.12
CA GLY A 854 3.48 -8.87 4.76
C GLY A 854 3.32 -7.35 4.63
N GLY A 855 3.24 -6.61 5.75
CA GLY A 855 3.00 -5.16 5.81
C GLY A 855 1.66 -4.75 5.17
N ASP A 856 1.64 -4.68 3.83
CA ASP A 856 0.51 -4.29 2.99
C ASP A 856 -0.46 -5.44 2.70
N ALA A 857 -0.03 -6.70 2.87
CA ALA A 857 -0.83 -7.87 2.55
C ALA A 857 -1.92 -8.20 3.59
N TRP A 858 -1.87 -7.60 4.77
CA TRP A 858 -2.84 -7.78 5.86
C TRP A 858 -3.10 -9.24 6.25
N ILE A 859 -2.08 -10.10 6.13
CA ILE A 859 -2.19 -11.50 6.53
C ILE A 859 -2.13 -11.54 8.06
N LYS A 860 -3.27 -11.85 8.69
CA LYS A 860 -3.38 -12.01 10.13
C LYS A 860 -2.79 -13.33 10.57
N GLU A 861 -2.29 -13.37 11.80
CA GLU A 861 -1.95 -14.63 12.44
C GLU A 861 -3.21 -15.55 12.57
N PRO A 862 -3.05 -16.89 12.51
CA PRO A 862 -4.19 -17.82 12.45
C PRO A 862 -5.17 -17.77 13.63
N ASP A 863 -4.79 -17.18 14.77
CA ASP A 863 -5.68 -17.00 15.90
C ASP A 863 -6.73 -15.90 15.67
N GLY A 864 -6.54 -15.04 14.66
CA GLY A 864 -7.56 -14.28 13.93
C GLY A 864 -8.33 -13.20 14.70
N GLY A 865 -8.09 -13.07 16.01
CA GLY A 865 -8.81 -12.17 16.92
C GLY A 865 -8.15 -10.80 17.08
N ASP A 866 -8.94 -9.83 17.55
CA ASP A 866 -8.41 -8.57 18.07
C ASP A 866 -7.92 -8.80 19.51
N HIS A 867 -6.66 -8.47 19.80
CA HIS A 867 -6.08 -8.61 21.14
C HIS A 867 -5.93 -7.25 21.79
N PHE A 868 -5.91 -7.23 23.13
CA PHE A 868 -5.75 -6.01 23.89
C PHE A 868 -4.63 -6.18 24.91
N ILE A 869 -3.81 -5.13 25.06
CA ILE A 869 -2.84 -5.06 26.15
C ILE A 869 -3.62 -5.04 27.47
N PRO A 870 -3.34 -5.96 28.41
CA PRO A 870 -4.00 -5.99 29.72
C PRO A 870 -3.75 -4.71 30.53
N ALA A 871 -4.71 -4.30 31.34
CA ALA A 871 -4.62 -3.06 32.10
C ALA A 871 -3.60 -3.14 33.25
N ASP A 872 -3.41 -4.32 33.83
CA ASP A 872 -2.40 -4.67 34.85
C ASP A 872 -0.95 -4.71 34.29
N SER A 873 -0.80 -4.64 32.96
CA SER A 873 0.49 -4.35 32.35
C SER A 873 0.99 -2.93 32.70
N LEU A 874 0.08 -2.00 33.00
CA LEU A 874 0.35 -0.57 33.12
C LEU A 874 0.87 -0.19 34.51
N VAL A 875 2.05 0.41 34.55
CA VAL A 875 2.59 1.03 35.78
C VAL A 875 2.90 2.50 35.50
N PHE A 876 2.29 3.40 36.26
CA PHE A 876 2.48 4.84 36.13
C PHE A 876 3.53 5.38 37.10
N ASP A 877 4.29 6.37 36.65
CA ASP A 877 5.20 7.17 37.45
C ASP A 877 4.68 8.60 37.51
N SER A 878 4.18 8.98 38.69
CA SER A 878 3.63 10.31 38.95
C SER A 878 4.65 11.44 38.84
N ALA A 879 5.92 11.18 39.15
CA ALA A 879 6.97 12.20 39.14
C ALA A 879 7.33 12.62 37.72
N THR A 880 7.37 11.65 36.80
CA THR A 880 7.72 11.90 35.38
C THR A 880 6.51 12.09 34.48
N LYS A 881 5.30 11.79 34.96
CA LYS A 881 4.07 11.72 34.15
C LYS A 881 4.21 10.77 32.95
N THR A 882 4.91 9.65 33.17
CA THR A 882 5.04 8.56 32.20
C THR A 882 4.43 7.27 32.72
N GLY A 883 4.03 6.38 31.82
CA GLY A 883 3.62 5.01 32.14
C GLY A 883 4.46 3.99 31.38
N LYS A 884 4.46 2.74 31.85
CA LYS A 884 5.06 1.61 31.14
C LYS A 884 4.06 0.49 31.01
N ALA A 885 4.01 -0.14 29.84
CA ALA A 885 3.36 -1.43 29.62
C ALA A 885 4.36 -2.38 28.98
N GLU A 886 4.61 -3.51 29.59
CA GLU A 886 5.51 -4.54 29.05
C GLU A 886 4.76 -5.87 28.96
N VAL A 887 4.75 -6.47 27.77
CA VAL A 887 3.97 -7.68 27.49
C VAL A 887 4.73 -8.68 26.63
N TRP A 888 4.37 -9.96 26.77
CA TRP A 888 4.91 -11.09 26.01
C TRP A 888 3.82 -11.73 25.17
N LEU A 889 4.14 -11.98 23.90
CA LEU A 889 3.30 -12.64 22.93
C LEU A 889 3.95 -13.95 22.50
N VAL A 890 3.11 -14.94 22.21
CA VAL A 890 3.52 -16.26 21.72
C VAL A 890 2.78 -16.53 20.41
N ALA A 891 3.49 -16.99 19.39
CA ALA A 891 2.89 -17.30 18.11
C ALA A 891 1.80 -18.38 18.23
N GLY A 892 0.63 -18.09 17.67
CA GLY A 892 -0.58 -18.92 17.78
C GLY A 892 -1.28 -18.95 19.14
N ASP A 893 -0.81 -18.18 20.12
CA ASP A 893 -1.47 -18.02 21.43
C ASP A 893 -2.23 -16.67 21.48
N PRO A 894 -3.54 -16.66 21.79
CA PRO A 894 -4.29 -15.42 21.89
C PRO A 894 -4.02 -14.61 23.16
N THR A 895 -3.30 -15.17 24.13
CA THR A 895 -3.03 -14.54 25.43
C THR A 895 -1.94 -13.48 25.28
N VAL A 896 -2.20 -12.29 25.82
CA VAL A 896 -1.19 -11.23 25.98
C VAL A 896 -0.69 -11.31 27.42
N TYR A 897 0.51 -11.81 27.61
CA TYR A 897 1.08 -12.03 28.94
C TYR A 897 1.72 -10.75 29.48
N THR A 898 1.60 -10.51 30.77
CA THR A 898 2.17 -9.34 31.47
C THR A 898 3.38 -9.72 32.34
N ALA A 899 3.70 -11.01 32.37
CA ALA A 899 4.96 -11.58 32.80
C ALA A 899 5.38 -12.67 31.80
N GLN A 900 6.69 -12.87 31.60
CA GLN A 900 7.20 -13.88 30.68
C GLN A 900 6.64 -15.28 31.01
N PRO A 901 5.85 -15.91 30.12
CA PRO A 901 5.24 -17.21 30.43
C PRO A 901 6.28 -18.34 30.31
N SER A 902 6.02 -19.44 31.03
CA SER A 902 6.70 -20.71 30.75
C SER A 902 6.07 -21.32 29.49
N LEU A 903 6.91 -21.74 28.54
CA LEU A 903 6.49 -22.49 27.38
C LEU A 903 6.74 -23.97 27.65
N THR A 904 5.73 -24.61 28.23
CA THR A 904 5.63 -26.06 28.18
C THR A 904 5.15 -26.50 26.80
N VAL A 905 5.49 -27.74 26.44
CA VAL A 905 4.94 -28.35 25.24
C VAL A 905 3.42 -28.38 25.38
N SER A 906 2.71 -27.87 24.38
CA SER A 906 1.27 -27.75 24.35
C SER A 906 0.73 -28.22 23.01
N VAL A 907 -0.54 -28.64 22.95
CA VAL A 907 -1.18 -29.02 21.69
C VAL A 907 -1.57 -27.76 20.91
N ARG A 908 -1.10 -27.63 19.67
CA ARG A 908 -1.41 -26.52 18.76
C ARG A 908 -2.62 -26.81 17.88
N SER A 909 -2.61 -27.97 17.24
CA SER A 909 -3.66 -28.37 16.31
C SER A 909 -3.78 -29.88 16.29
N ALA A 910 -4.91 -30.35 15.78
CA ALA A 910 -5.09 -31.74 15.44
C ALA A 910 -5.83 -31.83 14.12
N GLU A 911 -5.50 -32.84 13.32
CA GLU A 911 -6.20 -33.13 12.08
C GLU A 911 -6.35 -34.64 11.87
N ILE A 912 -7.43 -35.04 11.21
CA ILE A 912 -7.57 -36.39 10.70
C ILE A 912 -6.61 -36.51 9.52
N ALA A 913 -5.52 -37.25 9.73
CA ALA A 913 -4.45 -37.42 8.77
C ALA A 913 -4.65 -38.65 7.87
N ASP A 914 -5.38 -39.64 8.36
CA ASP A 914 -5.70 -40.88 7.64
C ASP A 914 -6.99 -41.48 8.23
N ALA A 915 -7.56 -42.51 7.58
CA ALA A 915 -8.82 -43.14 7.97
C ALA A 915 -8.85 -43.63 9.42
N LYS A 916 -7.70 -43.90 10.04
CA LYS A 916 -7.57 -44.30 11.46
C LYS A 916 -6.50 -43.50 12.21
N LYS A 917 -6.06 -42.36 11.68
CA LYS A 917 -4.96 -41.60 12.29
C LYS A 917 -5.35 -40.15 12.48
N ILE A 918 -5.13 -39.66 13.68
CA ILE A 918 -5.14 -38.25 14.00
C ILE A 918 -3.68 -37.83 14.16
N SER A 919 -3.28 -36.79 13.43
CA SER A 919 -2.01 -36.11 13.66
C SER A 919 -2.28 -34.93 14.58
N VAL A 920 -1.53 -34.85 15.67
CA VAL A 920 -1.58 -33.75 16.64
C VAL A 920 -0.25 -33.03 16.59
N GLU A 921 -0.27 -31.74 16.31
CA GLU A 921 0.94 -30.92 16.30
C GLU A 921 1.11 -30.26 17.67
N LEU A 922 2.31 -30.38 18.24
CA LEU A 922 2.68 -29.77 19.51
C LEU A 922 3.53 -28.51 19.28
N SER A 923 3.62 -27.65 20.29
CA SER A 923 4.49 -26.46 20.29
C SER A 923 5.99 -26.80 20.39
N GLY A 924 6.32 -28.08 20.62
CA GLY A 924 7.68 -28.59 20.68
C GLY A 924 7.70 -30.09 20.96
N GLU A 925 8.90 -30.67 20.90
CA GLU A 925 9.10 -32.09 21.23
C GLU A 925 8.84 -32.34 22.74
N PRO A 926 7.96 -33.30 23.10
CA PRO A 926 7.66 -33.62 24.49
C PRO A 926 8.88 -34.24 25.18
N SER A 927 9.05 -33.93 26.47
CA SER A 927 10.18 -34.42 27.29
C SER A 927 10.06 -35.90 27.66
N ASP A 928 8.83 -36.42 27.68
CA ASP A 928 8.47 -37.75 28.14
C ASP A 928 7.56 -38.43 27.10
N ASP A 929 7.36 -39.75 27.23
CA ASP A 929 6.38 -40.48 26.43
C ASP A 929 4.98 -39.89 26.62
N VAL A 930 4.19 -39.84 25.55
CA VAL A 930 2.85 -39.24 25.55
C VAL A 930 1.75 -40.29 25.42
N THR A 931 0.61 -40.00 26.04
CA THR A 931 -0.63 -40.77 25.90
C THR A 931 -1.74 -39.89 25.30
N ALA A 932 -2.77 -40.51 24.73
CA ALA A 932 -3.88 -39.79 24.10
C ALA A 932 -5.23 -40.39 24.47
N THR A 933 -6.22 -39.51 24.67
CA THR A 933 -7.64 -39.88 24.71
C THR A 933 -8.38 -39.16 23.59
N VAL A 934 -9.35 -39.84 22.97
CA VAL A 934 -10.12 -39.31 21.85
C VAL A 934 -11.61 -39.44 22.16
N VAL A 935 -12.36 -38.36 21.97
CA VAL A 935 -13.82 -38.34 22.03
C VAL A 935 -14.41 -37.73 20.77
N ASP A 936 -15.55 -38.24 20.32
CA ASP A 936 -16.30 -37.63 19.21
C ASP A 936 -17.06 -36.37 19.64
N ALA A 937 -17.69 -35.68 18.68
CA ALA A 937 -18.47 -34.47 18.90
C ALA A 937 -19.64 -34.61 19.91
N ASN A 938 -20.09 -35.84 20.21
CA ASN A 938 -21.13 -36.11 21.20
C ASN A 938 -20.55 -36.47 22.58
N GLY A 939 -19.23 -36.39 22.75
CA GLY A 939 -18.52 -36.79 23.97
C GLY A 939 -18.36 -38.30 24.15
N LYS A 940 -18.60 -39.11 23.11
CA LYS A 940 -18.40 -40.57 23.17
C LYS A 940 -16.93 -40.91 22.91
N THR A 941 -16.36 -41.78 23.76
CA THR A 941 -14.98 -42.25 23.63
C THR A 941 -14.76 -43.03 22.33
N VAL A 942 -13.66 -42.70 21.64
CA VAL A 942 -13.11 -43.45 20.50
C VAL A 942 -11.90 -44.24 20.99
N GLU A 943 -11.86 -45.55 20.74
CA GLU A 943 -10.77 -46.38 21.23
C GLU A 943 -9.45 -46.12 20.48
N VAL A 944 -8.42 -45.78 21.24
CA VAL A 944 -7.04 -45.59 20.75
C VAL A 944 -6.31 -46.94 20.72
N ALA A 945 -5.64 -47.21 19.61
CA ALA A 945 -4.83 -48.40 19.37
C ALA A 945 -3.34 -48.18 19.64
N ASP A 946 -2.81 -47.01 19.28
CA ASP A 946 -1.38 -46.67 19.38
C ASP A 946 -1.20 -45.15 19.45
N VAL A 947 -0.14 -44.68 20.12
CA VAL A 947 0.25 -43.26 20.20
C VAL A 947 1.76 -43.19 20.00
N LYS A 948 2.21 -42.38 19.04
CA LYS A 948 3.63 -42.19 18.75
C LYS A 948 3.96 -40.72 18.58
N ALA A 949 4.95 -40.25 19.31
CA ALA A 949 5.57 -38.95 19.09
C ALA A 949 6.80 -39.09 18.17
N ASP A 950 6.91 -38.20 17.20
CA ASP A 950 8.13 -37.96 16.42
C ASP A 950 8.35 -36.44 16.41
N LYS A 951 9.34 -36.00 17.20
CA LYS A 951 9.58 -34.58 17.49
C LYS A 951 8.30 -33.92 18.02
N ALA A 952 7.81 -32.85 17.37
CA ALA A 952 6.62 -32.11 17.79
C ALA A 952 5.31 -32.74 17.29
N THR A 953 5.34 -33.79 16.47
CA THR A 953 4.12 -34.40 15.92
C THR A 953 3.77 -35.68 16.67
N VAL A 954 2.54 -35.78 17.16
CA VAL A 954 1.98 -36.98 17.78
C VAL A 954 0.95 -37.62 16.86
N THR A 955 1.22 -38.84 16.41
CA THR A 955 0.26 -39.65 15.66
C THR A 955 -0.53 -40.53 16.63
N VAL A 956 -1.84 -40.30 16.70
CA VAL A 956 -2.80 -41.13 17.44
C VAL A 956 -3.51 -42.05 16.46
N THR A 957 -3.31 -43.36 16.59
CA THR A 957 -4.00 -44.36 15.77
C THR A 957 -5.22 -44.88 16.50
N THR A 958 -6.40 -44.82 15.89
CA THR A 958 -7.66 -45.35 16.42
C THR A 958 -7.92 -46.78 15.96
N LYS A 959 -8.73 -47.54 16.71
CA LYS A 959 -9.10 -48.91 16.30
C LYS A 959 -10.08 -48.91 15.12
N ASP A 960 -11.07 -48.02 15.18
CA ASP A 960 -12.09 -47.84 14.15
C ASP A 960 -11.77 -46.66 13.23
N ALA A 961 -12.41 -46.67 12.05
CA ALA A 961 -12.25 -45.59 11.08
C ALA A 961 -12.96 -44.30 11.54
N LEU A 962 -12.30 -43.17 11.30
CA LEU A 962 -12.77 -41.83 11.59
C LEU A 962 -13.64 -41.34 10.43
N ALA A 963 -14.75 -40.66 10.74
CA ALA A 963 -15.59 -40.01 9.77
C ALA A 963 -14.90 -38.73 9.25
N VAL A 964 -14.85 -38.55 7.92
CA VAL A 964 -14.18 -37.39 7.28
C VAL A 964 -14.93 -36.07 7.52
N ASP A 965 -16.20 -36.15 7.88
CA ASP A 965 -17.06 -35.04 8.29
C ASP A 965 -17.30 -35.06 9.82
N GLY A 966 -16.50 -35.81 10.57
CA GLY A 966 -16.50 -35.84 12.03
C GLY A 966 -15.56 -34.81 12.65
N ALA A 967 -15.82 -34.51 13.92
CA ALA A 967 -14.91 -33.79 14.80
C ALA A 967 -14.55 -34.66 16.00
N TYR A 968 -13.27 -34.69 16.35
CA TYR A 968 -12.73 -35.52 17.42
C TYR A 968 -11.86 -34.70 18.34
N THR A 969 -12.25 -34.53 19.60
CA THR A 969 -11.38 -33.89 20.59
C THR A 969 -10.33 -34.89 21.05
N VAL A 970 -9.08 -34.62 20.71
CA VAL A 970 -7.93 -35.39 21.17
C VAL A 970 -7.28 -34.65 22.32
N THR A 971 -7.11 -35.34 23.44
CA THR A 971 -6.37 -34.84 24.59
C THR A 971 -5.07 -35.61 24.71
N ILE A 972 -3.94 -34.88 24.71
CA ILE A 972 -2.60 -35.44 24.92
C ILE A 972 -2.21 -35.22 26.39
N SER A 973 -1.62 -36.25 26.98
CA SER A 973 -1.08 -36.24 28.35
C SER A 973 0.35 -36.79 28.37
N ASN A 974 1.13 -36.39 29.37
CA ASN A 974 2.44 -37.01 29.64
C ASN A 974 2.27 -38.43 30.24
N ASP A 975 3.40 -39.11 30.48
CA ASP A 975 3.49 -40.43 31.08
C ASP A 975 2.93 -40.52 32.52
N LYS A 976 2.87 -39.39 33.23
CA LYS A 976 2.30 -39.24 34.58
C LYS A 976 0.80 -38.98 34.58
N GLY A 977 0.20 -38.77 33.42
CA GLY A 977 -1.23 -38.48 33.24
C GLY A 977 -1.59 -36.99 33.31
N ASP A 978 -0.62 -36.09 33.43
CA ASP A 978 -0.85 -34.65 33.39
C ASP A 978 -1.19 -34.23 31.95
N LYS A 979 -2.19 -33.36 31.80
CA LYS A 979 -2.65 -32.90 30.49
C LYS A 979 -1.64 -31.94 29.86
N ILE A 980 -1.14 -32.30 28.68
CA ILE A 980 -0.31 -31.44 27.80
C ILE A 980 -1.20 -30.47 27.03
N GLY A 981 -2.35 -30.95 26.55
CA GLY A 981 -3.30 -30.09 25.83
C GLY A 981 -4.40 -30.89 25.14
N SER A 982 -5.29 -30.20 24.46
CA SER A 982 -6.32 -30.84 23.65
C SER A 982 -6.66 -29.99 22.44
N ALA A 983 -6.92 -30.64 21.30
CA ALA A 983 -7.41 -29.99 20.09
C ALA A 983 -8.49 -30.83 19.42
N THR A 984 -9.36 -30.15 18.67
CA THR A 984 -10.37 -30.80 17.84
C THR A 984 -9.78 -31.14 16.48
N ALA A 985 -9.71 -32.43 16.17
CA ALA A 985 -9.34 -32.93 14.87
C ALA A 985 -10.55 -32.97 13.93
N VAL A 986 -10.42 -32.30 12.80
CA VAL A 986 -11.31 -32.40 11.63
C VAL A 986 -10.49 -32.85 10.41
N ALA A 987 -11.13 -33.10 9.27
CA ALA A 987 -10.41 -33.55 8.08
C ALA A 987 -9.33 -32.57 7.62
N GLY A 988 -8.07 -33.01 7.67
CA GLY A 988 -6.90 -32.30 7.17
C GLY A 988 -6.18 -33.11 6.11
N ALA A 989 -5.00 -33.67 6.41
CA ALA A 989 -4.24 -34.47 5.43
C ALA A 989 -4.98 -35.67 4.83
N ILE A 990 -6.01 -36.20 5.48
CA ILE A 990 -6.83 -37.31 4.94
C ILE A 990 -7.37 -37.03 3.54
N VAL A 991 -7.70 -35.78 3.21
CA VAL A 991 -8.25 -35.40 1.88
C VAL A 991 -7.25 -35.55 0.73
N ARG A 992 -5.98 -35.85 1.05
CA ARG A 992 -4.88 -36.06 0.09
C ARG A 992 -4.44 -37.52 0.01
N THR A 993 -5.21 -38.44 0.60
CA THR A 993 -4.90 -39.88 0.63
C THR A 993 -5.62 -40.64 -0.48
N ASP A 994 -5.00 -41.72 -0.96
CA ASP A 994 -5.60 -42.60 -1.97
C ASP A 994 -6.96 -43.18 -1.53
N ASP A 995 -7.13 -43.45 -0.24
CA ASP A 995 -8.37 -44.04 0.28
C ASP A 995 -9.51 -43.02 0.34
N PHE A 996 -9.19 -41.76 0.61
CA PHE A 996 -10.15 -40.67 0.45
C PHE A 996 -10.58 -40.51 -1.00
N ASP A 997 -9.63 -40.50 -1.95
CA ASP A 997 -9.93 -40.41 -3.38
C ASP A 997 -10.78 -41.59 -3.85
N LYS A 998 -10.45 -42.84 -3.48
CA LYS A 998 -11.29 -44.01 -3.82
C LYS A 998 -12.72 -43.88 -3.30
N THR A 999 -12.89 -43.29 -2.12
CA THR A 999 -14.19 -43.19 -1.46
C THR A 999 -15.02 -42.03 -1.97
N TYR A 1000 -14.43 -40.86 -2.15
CA TYR A 1000 -15.13 -39.59 -2.37
C TYR A 1000 -14.87 -38.94 -3.73
N ALA A 1001 -13.93 -39.42 -4.55
CA ALA A 1001 -13.77 -38.87 -5.90
C ALA A 1001 -15.10 -38.96 -6.66
N TYR A 1002 -15.47 -37.83 -7.25
CA TYR A 1002 -16.66 -37.67 -8.07
C TYR A 1002 -16.24 -37.53 -9.53
N ASP A 1003 -16.75 -38.41 -10.38
CA ASP A 1003 -16.45 -38.49 -11.81
C ASP A 1003 -17.56 -37.90 -12.70
N GLY A 1004 -18.64 -37.40 -12.09
CA GLY A 1004 -19.70 -36.68 -12.79
C GLY A 1004 -19.25 -35.32 -13.32
N ASP A 1005 -19.82 -34.91 -14.45
CA ASP A 1005 -19.53 -33.67 -15.17
C ASP A 1005 -20.52 -32.54 -14.88
N ASP A 1006 -21.31 -32.68 -13.82
CA ASP A 1006 -22.45 -31.81 -13.47
C ASP A 1006 -22.22 -30.97 -12.19
N LEU A 1007 -20.96 -30.77 -11.80
CA LEU A 1007 -20.60 -29.85 -10.71
C LEU A 1007 -20.76 -28.38 -11.17
N GLY A 1008 -21.10 -27.52 -10.21
CA GLY A 1008 -21.41 -26.11 -10.40
C GLY A 1008 -22.90 -25.84 -10.66
N ALA A 1009 -23.21 -24.67 -11.23
CA ALA A 1009 -24.57 -24.30 -11.61
C ALA A 1009 -24.98 -24.83 -12.99
N THR A 1010 -25.96 -25.75 -12.99
CA THR A 1010 -26.64 -26.25 -14.19
C THR A 1010 -27.98 -25.55 -14.35
N TRP A 1011 -28.07 -24.64 -15.30
CA TRP A 1011 -29.24 -23.78 -15.52
C TRP A 1011 -30.20 -24.37 -16.56
N THR A 1012 -31.49 -24.25 -16.28
CA THR A 1012 -32.57 -24.31 -17.27
C THR A 1012 -33.53 -23.16 -16.98
N LYS A 1013 -34.32 -22.74 -17.97
CA LYS A 1013 -35.27 -21.63 -17.81
C LYS A 1013 -36.29 -21.82 -16.68
N THR A 1014 -36.58 -23.06 -16.29
CA THR A 1014 -37.56 -23.38 -15.25
C THR A 1014 -36.92 -23.75 -13.92
N LYS A 1015 -35.60 -24.00 -13.88
CA LYS A 1015 -34.91 -24.53 -12.69
C LYS A 1015 -33.40 -24.42 -12.85
N THR A 1016 -32.70 -24.06 -11.79
CA THR A 1016 -31.23 -24.16 -11.71
C THR A 1016 -30.84 -25.14 -10.61
N THR A 1017 -29.95 -26.09 -10.94
CA THR A 1017 -29.41 -27.05 -9.97
C THR A 1017 -27.97 -26.68 -9.65
N PHE A 1018 -27.68 -26.48 -8.38
CA PHE A 1018 -26.34 -26.17 -7.90
C PHE A 1018 -25.74 -27.42 -7.27
N LYS A 1019 -24.51 -27.77 -7.67
CA LYS A 1019 -23.76 -28.89 -7.10
C LYS A 1019 -22.35 -28.49 -6.71
N VAL A 1020 -21.91 -28.90 -5.52
CA VAL A 1020 -20.52 -28.70 -5.08
C VAL A 1020 -19.99 -29.94 -4.39
N TRP A 1021 -18.76 -30.32 -4.71
CA TRP A 1021 -18.08 -31.42 -4.06
C TRP A 1021 -17.43 -30.93 -2.76
N ALA A 1022 -18.01 -31.31 -1.62
CA ALA A 1022 -17.55 -30.93 -0.29
C ALA A 1022 -17.76 -32.08 0.72
N PRO A 1023 -17.04 -33.20 0.57
CA PRO A 1023 -17.22 -34.41 1.38
C PRO A 1023 -16.99 -34.21 2.88
N THR A 1024 -16.14 -33.27 3.27
CA THR A 1024 -15.79 -32.99 4.68
C THR A 1024 -16.74 -32.01 5.37
N ALA A 1025 -17.63 -31.34 4.62
CA ALA A 1025 -18.62 -30.45 5.21
C ALA A 1025 -19.74 -31.26 5.89
N ILE A 1026 -20.30 -30.71 6.96
CA ILE A 1026 -21.51 -31.21 7.63
C ILE A 1026 -22.76 -30.44 7.21
N GLY A 1027 -22.59 -29.27 6.58
CA GLY A 1027 -23.66 -28.47 6.01
C GLY A 1027 -23.15 -27.61 4.86
N VAL A 1028 -23.96 -27.43 3.83
CA VAL A 1028 -23.70 -26.46 2.77
C VAL A 1028 -25.00 -25.72 2.47
N ASP A 1029 -24.95 -24.39 2.49
CA ASP A 1029 -26.04 -23.55 1.99
C ASP A 1029 -25.63 -22.87 0.69
N LEU A 1030 -26.57 -22.78 -0.24
CA LEU A 1030 -26.51 -21.85 -1.36
C LEU A 1030 -26.88 -20.45 -0.84
N VAL A 1031 -26.00 -19.48 -1.00
CA VAL A 1031 -26.25 -18.07 -0.66
C VAL A 1031 -26.45 -17.30 -1.94
N VAL A 1032 -27.64 -16.73 -2.14
CA VAL A 1032 -28.00 -15.95 -3.33
C VAL A 1032 -28.04 -14.47 -2.98
N TYR A 1033 -27.57 -13.64 -3.90
CA TYR A 1033 -27.45 -12.19 -3.70
C TYR A 1033 -28.44 -11.40 -4.56
N LYS A 1034 -28.78 -10.20 -4.10
CA LYS A 1034 -29.75 -9.32 -4.80
C LYS A 1034 -29.22 -8.71 -6.10
N SER A 1035 -27.90 -8.70 -6.31
CA SER A 1035 -27.25 -8.16 -7.51
C SER A 1035 -26.04 -9.00 -7.87
N ASP A 1036 -25.85 -9.18 -9.17
CA ASP A 1036 -24.75 -9.85 -9.86
C ASP A 1036 -23.65 -8.89 -10.35
N THR A 1037 -23.88 -7.58 -10.25
CA THR A 1037 -22.94 -6.54 -10.67
C THR A 1037 -22.27 -5.83 -9.48
N SER A 1038 -22.91 -5.78 -8.32
CA SER A 1038 -22.36 -5.15 -7.12
C SER A 1038 -21.55 -6.14 -6.26
N ALA A 1039 -20.28 -5.78 -6.01
CA ALA A 1039 -19.35 -6.52 -5.16
C ALA A 1039 -19.85 -6.74 -3.72
N ASP A 1040 -20.68 -5.81 -3.22
CA ASP A 1040 -21.17 -5.76 -1.84
C ASP A 1040 -22.69 -5.98 -1.75
N ALA A 1041 -23.32 -6.52 -2.79
CA ALA A 1041 -24.77 -6.74 -2.80
C ALA A 1041 -25.22 -7.52 -1.55
N GLU A 1042 -26.37 -7.14 -0.98
CA GLU A 1042 -26.98 -7.83 0.14
C GLU A 1042 -27.38 -9.26 -0.24
N GLN A 1043 -27.36 -10.16 0.76
CA GLN A 1043 -27.92 -11.50 0.60
C GLN A 1043 -29.43 -11.39 0.33
N ALA A 1044 -29.89 -12.03 -0.73
CA ALA A 1044 -31.31 -12.16 -1.05
C ALA A 1044 -31.94 -13.25 -0.18
N TYR A 1045 -31.37 -14.45 -0.21
CA TYR A 1045 -31.80 -15.59 0.60
C TYR A 1045 -30.71 -16.67 0.67
N THR A 1046 -30.89 -17.61 1.60
CA THR A 1046 -30.07 -18.82 1.70
C THR A 1046 -30.94 -20.07 1.54
N SER A 1047 -30.41 -21.11 0.90
CA SER A 1047 -31.10 -22.39 0.72
C SER A 1047 -30.20 -23.56 1.13
N PRO A 1048 -30.63 -24.41 2.07
CA PRO A 1048 -29.84 -25.57 2.49
C PRO A 1048 -29.73 -26.58 1.36
N MET A 1049 -28.53 -27.12 1.17
CA MET A 1049 -28.24 -28.16 0.19
C MET A 1049 -28.32 -29.54 0.85
N THR A 1050 -28.57 -30.57 0.04
CA THR A 1050 -28.61 -31.97 0.50
C THR A 1050 -27.31 -32.68 0.12
N LYS A 1051 -26.67 -33.34 1.09
CA LYS A 1051 -25.49 -34.20 0.85
C LYS A 1051 -25.92 -35.49 0.16
N GLY A 1052 -25.40 -35.73 -1.03
CA GLY A 1052 -25.57 -36.95 -1.80
C GLY A 1052 -24.33 -37.84 -1.77
N ASP A 1053 -24.29 -38.79 -2.71
CA ASP A 1053 -23.16 -39.71 -2.88
C ASP A 1053 -21.84 -38.96 -3.08
N LYS A 1054 -20.73 -39.60 -2.67
CA LYS A 1054 -19.36 -39.08 -2.82
C LYS A 1054 -19.12 -37.70 -2.17
N GLY A 1055 -20.03 -37.22 -1.33
CA GLY A 1055 -19.91 -35.91 -0.68
C GLY A 1055 -20.30 -34.74 -1.57
N VAL A 1056 -21.07 -34.98 -2.63
CA VAL A 1056 -21.63 -33.92 -3.47
C VAL A 1056 -22.87 -33.34 -2.82
N TRP A 1057 -22.87 -32.04 -2.58
CA TRP A 1057 -24.01 -31.30 -2.09
C TRP A 1057 -24.82 -30.77 -3.27
N SER A 1058 -26.14 -30.88 -3.21
CA SER A 1058 -27.03 -30.45 -4.30
C SER A 1058 -28.25 -29.69 -3.78
N VAL A 1059 -28.66 -28.64 -4.48
CA VAL A 1059 -29.98 -28.02 -4.32
C VAL A 1059 -30.58 -27.62 -5.68
N PRO A 1060 -31.81 -28.06 -5.99
CA PRO A 1060 -32.57 -27.50 -7.10
C PRO A 1060 -33.34 -26.27 -6.64
N ILE A 1061 -33.25 -25.17 -7.38
CA ILE A 1061 -34.06 -23.97 -7.18
C ILE A 1061 -34.94 -23.77 -8.41
N ASP A 1062 -36.26 -23.72 -8.20
CA ASP A 1062 -37.22 -23.45 -9.27
C ASP A 1062 -37.13 -21.98 -9.72
N GLY A 1063 -37.26 -21.77 -11.02
CA GLY A 1063 -37.20 -20.45 -11.65
C GLY A 1063 -35.98 -20.22 -12.53
N ASP A 1064 -36.04 -19.10 -13.25
CA ASP A 1064 -34.95 -18.62 -14.11
C ASP A 1064 -33.95 -17.83 -13.26
N LEU A 1065 -32.86 -18.49 -12.86
CA LEU A 1065 -31.78 -17.86 -12.08
C LEU A 1065 -30.61 -17.45 -12.97
N LYS A 1066 -30.84 -17.21 -14.25
CA LYS A 1066 -29.81 -16.61 -15.12
C LYS A 1066 -29.36 -15.26 -14.52
N ASP A 1067 -28.07 -14.95 -14.64
CA ASP A 1067 -27.47 -13.69 -14.18
C ASP A 1067 -27.65 -13.48 -12.66
N THR A 1068 -27.75 -14.58 -11.90
CA THR A 1068 -27.85 -14.53 -10.44
C THR A 1068 -26.49 -14.82 -9.81
N ALA A 1069 -26.04 -13.92 -8.93
CA ALA A 1069 -24.82 -14.14 -8.15
C ALA A 1069 -25.05 -15.01 -6.92
N TYR A 1070 -24.13 -15.93 -6.67
CA TYR A 1070 -24.19 -16.88 -5.56
C TYR A 1070 -22.82 -17.25 -5.00
N GLN A 1071 -22.83 -17.81 -3.80
CA GLN A 1071 -21.70 -18.47 -3.13
C GLN A 1071 -22.20 -19.71 -2.40
N TYR A 1072 -21.27 -20.57 -1.98
CA TYR A 1072 -21.53 -21.64 -1.03
C TYR A 1072 -21.06 -21.23 0.37
N ARG A 1073 -21.94 -21.37 1.37
CA ARG A 1073 -21.58 -21.29 2.79
C ARG A 1073 -21.44 -22.70 3.33
N LEU A 1074 -20.20 -23.10 3.63
CA LEU A 1074 -19.85 -24.44 4.11
C LEU A 1074 -19.68 -24.41 5.62
N THR A 1075 -20.31 -25.36 6.30
CA THR A 1075 -20.19 -25.59 7.75
C THR A 1075 -19.44 -26.90 7.99
N PHE A 1076 -18.42 -26.85 8.84
CA PHE A 1076 -17.58 -27.98 9.21
C PHE A 1076 -17.87 -28.45 10.64
N ALA A 1077 -17.38 -29.65 10.98
CA ALA A 1077 -17.73 -30.33 12.23
C ALA A 1077 -17.20 -29.65 13.50
N ASP A 1078 -16.18 -28.80 13.38
CA ASP A 1078 -15.65 -27.93 14.44
C ASP A 1078 -16.48 -26.65 14.64
N GLY A 1079 -17.52 -26.44 13.83
CA GLY A 1079 -18.34 -25.23 13.83
C GLY A 1079 -17.81 -24.11 12.91
N THR A 1080 -16.66 -24.30 12.26
CA THR A 1080 -16.11 -23.32 11.30
C THR A 1080 -17.07 -23.14 10.13
N VAL A 1081 -17.29 -21.89 9.72
CA VAL A 1081 -18.13 -21.52 8.57
C VAL A 1081 -17.30 -20.76 7.54
N ASN A 1082 -17.19 -21.31 6.32
CA ASN A 1082 -16.46 -20.69 5.21
C ASN A 1082 -17.40 -20.30 4.07
N TYR A 1083 -17.13 -19.16 3.43
CA TYR A 1083 -17.78 -18.77 2.17
C TYR A 1083 -16.83 -19.03 1.02
N SER A 1084 -17.29 -19.77 0.01
CA SER A 1084 -16.52 -20.06 -1.19
C SER A 1084 -17.30 -19.62 -2.43
N PRO A 1085 -16.67 -18.92 -3.40
CA PRO A 1085 -17.20 -18.96 -4.76
C PRO A 1085 -17.25 -20.41 -5.24
N ASP A 1086 -18.14 -20.68 -6.19
CA ASP A 1086 -18.24 -21.98 -6.82
C ASP A 1086 -16.95 -22.28 -7.61
N PRO A 1087 -16.17 -23.32 -7.22
CA PRO A 1087 -14.92 -23.68 -7.90
C PRO A 1087 -15.13 -24.13 -9.35
N TYR A 1088 -16.37 -24.47 -9.71
CA TYR A 1088 -16.78 -24.95 -11.03
C TYR A 1088 -17.55 -23.87 -11.81
N ALA A 1089 -17.58 -22.63 -11.30
CA ALA A 1089 -18.27 -21.54 -11.96
C ALA A 1089 -17.67 -21.21 -13.33
N THR A 1090 -18.55 -20.90 -14.27
CA THR A 1090 -18.17 -20.40 -15.61
C THR A 1090 -18.11 -18.87 -15.68
N ALA A 1091 -18.62 -18.17 -14.66
CA ALA A 1091 -18.60 -16.72 -14.53
C ALA A 1091 -18.53 -16.31 -13.06
N ALA A 1092 -17.97 -15.12 -12.81
CA ALA A 1092 -17.87 -14.51 -11.50
C ALA A 1092 -18.05 -13.00 -11.62
N VAL A 1093 -18.37 -12.35 -10.49
CA VAL A 1093 -18.39 -10.89 -10.38
C VAL A 1093 -16.98 -10.31 -10.39
N VAL A 1094 -16.83 -8.99 -10.59
CA VAL A 1094 -15.53 -8.31 -10.88
C VAL A 1094 -14.43 -8.60 -9.85
N ASN A 1095 -14.76 -8.77 -8.56
CA ASN A 1095 -13.79 -9.06 -7.50
C ASN A 1095 -13.49 -10.56 -7.31
N GLY A 1096 -14.09 -11.44 -8.11
CA GLY A 1096 -13.91 -12.90 -8.05
C GLY A 1096 -14.52 -13.58 -6.82
N LYS A 1097 -15.17 -12.84 -5.91
CA LYS A 1097 -15.68 -13.41 -4.65
C LYS A 1097 -16.95 -14.24 -4.87
N ARG A 1098 -17.82 -13.88 -5.83
CA ARG A 1098 -19.13 -14.54 -6.06
C ARG A 1098 -19.22 -15.07 -7.48
N SER A 1099 -19.85 -16.22 -7.64
CA SER A 1099 -20.08 -16.89 -8.92
C SER A 1099 -21.40 -16.43 -9.54
N VAL A 1100 -21.53 -16.47 -10.87
CA VAL A 1100 -22.74 -16.05 -11.59
C VAL A 1100 -23.26 -17.19 -12.45
N VAL A 1101 -24.57 -17.43 -12.40
CA VAL A 1101 -25.24 -18.44 -13.22
C VAL A 1101 -25.35 -17.96 -14.66
N LEU A 1102 -24.80 -18.75 -15.60
CA LEU A 1102 -24.96 -18.52 -17.04
C LEU A 1102 -25.92 -19.52 -17.68
N SER A 1103 -26.56 -19.11 -18.78
CA SER A 1103 -27.29 -20.03 -19.64
C SER A 1103 -26.35 -20.89 -20.51
N ASP A 1104 -26.84 -22.04 -20.98
CA ASP A 1104 -26.05 -22.94 -21.86
C ASP A 1104 -25.61 -22.26 -23.17
N ALA A 1105 -26.39 -21.30 -23.68
CA ALA A 1105 -26.04 -20.54 -24.87
C ALA A 1105 -24.78 -19.67 -24.63
N GLU A 1106 -24.68 -19.05 -23.45
CA GLU A 1106 -23.58 -18.18 -23.05
C GLU A 1106 -22.30 -18.95 -22.72
N LYS A 1107 -22.42 -20.21 -22.27
CA LYS A 1107 -21.29 -21.11 -22.05
C LYS A 1107 -20.60 -21.59 -23.35
N SER A 1108 -21.19 -21.34 -24.52
CA SER A 1108 -20.64 -21.84 -25.80
C SER A 1108 -19.57 -20.93 -26.41
N ILE A 1109 -18.47 -21.52 -26.94
CA ILE A 1109 -17.38 -20.81 -27.65
C ILE A 1109 -17.90 -19.95 -28.81
N LYS A 1110 -19.00 -20.37 -29.47
CA LYS A 1110 -19.64 -19.58 -30.53
C LYS A 1110 -20.25 -18.29 -30.01
N PHE A 1111 -20.77 -18.26 -28.77
CA PHE A 1111 -21.28 -17.04 -28.16
C PHE A 1111 -20.15 -16.15 -27.66
N LEU A 1112 -19.07 -16.68 -27.08
CA LEU A 1112 -17.88 -15.89 -26.71
C LEU A 1112 -17.22 -15.21 -27.93
N ILE A 1113 -17.10 -15.93 -29.05
CA ILE A 1113 -16.61 -15.38 -30.32
C ILE A 1113 -17.63 -14.37 -30.90
N LYS A 1114 -18.93 -14.63 -30.78
CA LYS A 1114 -19.96 -13.68 -31.25
C LYS A 1114 -20.01 -12.43 -30.36
N VAL A 1115 -19.88 -12.51 -29.04
CA VAL A 1115 -19.78 -11.32 -28.16
C VAL A 1115 -18.52 -10.52 -28.49
N MET A 1116 -17.39 -11.17 -28.77
CA MET A 1116 -16.17 -10.51 -29.25
C MET A 1116 -16.35 -9.86 -30.65
N ILE A 1117 -17.11 -10.48 -31.56
CA ILE A 1117 -17.33 -9.97 -32.93
C ILE A 1117 -18.50 -8.97 -33.02
N THR A 1118 -19.48 -9.02 -32.11
CA THR A 1118 -20.68 -8.15 -32.14
C THR A 1118 -20.54 -6.92 -31.23
N ARG A 1119 -19.58 -6.88 -30.29
CA ARG A 1119 -19.18 -5.64 -29.62
C ARG A 1119 -18.59 -4.60 -30.60
N ASP A 1120 -18.04 -5.05 -31.73
CA ASP A 1120 -17.54 -4.19 -32.81
C ASP A 1120 -18.64 -3.65 -33.75
N LYS A 1121 -19.89 -4.09 -33.60
CA LYS A 1121 -20.97 -3.73 -34.53
C LYS A 1121 -22.35 -3.67 -33.85
N GLN A 1122 -22.65 -2.64 -33.05
CA GLN A 1122 -23.89 -1.84 -33.10
C GLN A 1122 -23.89 -0.67 -32.07
N PRO A 1123 -24.48 0.49 -32.42
CA PRO A 1123 -24.50 1.71 -31.60
C PRO A 1123 -25.69 1.78 -30.62
N ASN A 1124 -25.47 2.48 -29.50
CA ASN A 1124 -26.42 2.97 -28.50
C ASN A 1124 -27.91 2.71 -28.75
N THR A 1125 -28.51 1.81 -27.97
CA THR A 1125 -29.90 1.93 -27.53
C THR A 1125 -30.03 1.55 -26.05
N LYS A 1126 -30.55 2.51 -25.28
CA LYS A 1126 -30.94 2.52 -23.86
C LYS A 1126 -31.04 1.15 -23.18
N LEU A 1127 -30.23 0.96 -22.14
CA LEU A 1127 -30.57 0.13 -20.99
C LEU A 1127 -30.52 1.04 -19.75
N ASN A 1128 -31.69 1.28 -19.16
CA ASN A 1128 -31.82 1.79 -17.81
C ASN A 1128 -31.24 0.76 -16.84
N GLY A 1129 -30.45 1.24 -15.88
CA GLY A 1129 -30.07 0.51 -14.68
C GLY A 1129 -28.74 -0.23 -14.80
N CYS A 1130 -27.67 0.40 -14.31
CA CYS A 1130 -26.69 -0.18 -13.41
C CYS A 1130 -25.95 0.97 -12.71
#